data_AF-A0A9D8G018-F1
#
_entry.id   AF-A0A9D8G018-F1
#
_cell.length_a   1.000
_cell.length_b   1.000
_cell.length_c   1.000
_cell.angle_alpha   90.00
_cell.angle_beta   90.00
_cell.angle_gamma   90.00
#
_symmetry.space_group_name_H-M   'P 1'
#
loop_
_entity.id
_entity.type
_entity.pdbx_description
1 polymer ?
#
loop_
_entity_poly.entity_id
_entity_poly.type
_entity_poly.pdbx_seq_one_letter_code
_entity_poly.pdbx_strand_id
1 'polypeptide(L)'
;MRATNFITIFLVLVLLASTAYGCVSESTSVGSVPVASYLAVAPKTMHAGEEAAITFTLLGSEGQLTRDKVQVALVSQGKEILTQKRTINGKGEIEFKVPANLAEGTYEVQIKGSQFEDKATVRVEKSLLIFLETDKPIYKPGQTIHIRVIALKSDLRPLSQSITIDVLDAKGIKVFRKDVSTDDYGMATLDLPLSTEPNLGVWKINAAALDFETELDVRVEEYVLPKYEVNVDLPKEWYLANERIEGTVKAEYSFGKAVEGELIITASRYVGQWEEYATFKKVIDGETEFELPAVRYVAGVPEARGMGNVLLDIKVVEKSTGYEEKTSKMLTVAQTPLSIQIIPEGTVFKPSLPFEFLIVTETPDNRPSDADVRITVRYIDKDFNEFKTEDKTIETKNGKGILSLTPPDKAVALQVEANAEGASAWKAVEAGYSPSGNFIHVEQTSEGIPSVGQEIVFRVHSTKEAANFYYEVVSRDQVVFTNFTKTNEIRFATVPQMAPSAKLLVYQILPNSEVAADYIPFKVEASYPQNVAVDFSTDEARPGDEVKINVTAEGQSKVGIVAVDKSVFILAENRLNLEQVFAELERLYMEPQAELHEVSIYEDILLRGAEEIFEDAGVVVMTSAKVPEGKEYEQPWRQWKGGVMVLEAADGMAVPAATPAPVPAPTQNAAGGEGLAEVQRVRQFFPETWLWLELVTDSSGRGSVEETVPDTITTWMLRAVALSKEKGLGIGEAQLTVFQPFFLSIDLPYSCIRGEEFPVKVAIYNYLDESQEVTVEIDDADWFDLLDESQKSVKIDGSDIGGVEFRIRPTELGLSNEVKITARSKQAADAVIKTVIVEPEGVAREEVENLTLSAGTVKVADTSIPFLVVEDSGRAYVAVTASFLTQTIDGLDQLLQMPFGCGEQNMIVFAPDVFITKYLQESGQLKPEIMAKAEKLMITGYQRELTYRHSDGSFSAFGESDESGSLWLTAFVLKSFAQARGLMYIDDAILDEAKEWIVSHQKADGSFESVGFVHHQEMMGGVQGKDALTAYVAIALLEAGENAASTRAVDYLEGQLEDMDDPYAVAITAYALELAGSGLANEAYEKLMD
;
A
#
# COMPACT_ATOMS: atom_id res chain seq x y z
N MET A 1 -62.00 -37.96 -36.16
CA MET A 1 -60.93 -38.11 -35.15
C MET A 1 -59.60 -38.35 -35.87
N ARG A 2 -58.95 -37.27 -36.33
CA ARG A 2 -57.65 -37.21 -37.04
C ARG A 2 -57.35 -35.72 -37.35
N ALA A 3 -56.17 -35.44 -37.93
CA ALA A 3 -55.55 -34.12 -38.12
C ALA A 3 -55.04 -33.53 -36.78
N THR A 4 -53.74 -33.40 -36.47
CA THR A 4 -52.48 -33.30 -37.27
C THR A 4 -52.17 -31.88 -37.76
N ASN A 5 -51.02 -31.37 -37.30
CA ASN A 5 -50.23 -30.24 -37.79
C ASN A 5 -50.95 -28.91 -38.08
N PHE A 6 -51.03 -28.04 -37.07
CA PHE A 6 -50.75 -26.60 -37.21
C PHE A 6 -50.40 -26.00 -35.84
N ILE A 7 -49.20 -25.42 -35.71
CA ILE A 7 -48.89 -24.17 -34.99
C ILE A 7 -47.40 -23.89 -35.27
N THR A 8 -47.18 -22.76 -35.93
CA THR A 8 -45.90 -22.11 -36.19
C THR A 8 -46.21 -20.61 -36.19
N ILE A 9 -45.22 -19.74 -35.99
CA ILE A 9 -45.38 -18.31 -35.66
C ILE A 9 -45.72 -18.10 -34.17
N PHE A 10 -44.69 -18.11 -33.31
CA PHE A 10 -44.54 -17.15 -32.21
C PHE A 10 -43.08 -17.10 -31.67
N LEU A 11 -42.07 -17.12 -32.55
CA LEU A 11 -40.66 -17.20 -32.15
C LEU A 11 -39.65 -16.53 -33.13
N VAL A 12 -39.96 -15.33 -33.65
CA VAL A 12 -39.06 -14.59 -34.58
C VAL A 12 -39.09 -13.07 -34.35
N LEU A 13 -39.15 -12.60 -33.10
CA LEU A 13 -39.37 -11.16 -32.81
C LEU A 13 -38.74 -10.64 -31.51
N VAL A 14 -37.53 -11.12 -31.17
CA VAL A 14 -36.71 -10.59 -30.05
C VAL A 14 -35.22 -10.38 -30.44
N LEU A 15 -34.80 -10.78 -31.65
CA LEU A 15 -33.37 -10.96 -31.99
C LEU A 15 -32.80 -9.92 -33.00
N LEU A 16 -33.48 -8.77 -33.18
CA LEU A 16 -33.03 -7.64 -34.01
C LEU A 16 -33.48 -6.31 -33.38
N ALA A 17 -32.87 -5.91 -32.27
CA ALA A 17 -33.28 -4.71 -31.52
C ALA A 17 -32.12 -3.99 -30.77
N SER A 18 -30.88 -4.05 -31.27
CA SER A 18 -29.71 -3.42 -30.66
C SER A 18 -28.87 -2.54 -31.60
N THR A 19 -29.35 -2.28 -32.83
CA THR A 19 -28.64 -1.46 -33.84
C THR A 19 -29.55 -0.38 -34.44
N ALA A 20 -30.26 0.37 -33.60
CA ALA A 20 -31.22 1.39 -34.05
C ALA A 20 -31.49 2.57 -33.07
N TYR A 21 -30.51 2.98 -32.26
CA TYR A 21 -30.50 4.35 -31.69
C TYR A 21 -29.57 5.27 -32.48
N GLY A 22 -29.76 5.28 -33.80
CA GLY A 22 -29.23 6.35 -34.63
C GLY A 22 -29.97 7.64 -34.28
N CYS A 23 -29.27 8.59 -33.66
CA CYS A 23 -29.81 9.93 -33.44
C CYS A 23 -30.28 10.51 -34.79
N VAL A 24 -31.51 11.03 -34.85
CA VAL A 24 -32.07 11.58 -36.09
C VAL A 24 -31.45 12.96 -36.33
N SER A 25 -30.23 12.96 -36.88
CA SER A 25 -29.61 14.15 -37.43
C SER A 25 -30.50 14.69 -38.56
N GLU A 26 -31.15 15.83 -38.37
CA GLU A 26 -31.83 16.51 -39.47
C GLU A 26 -30.81 16.82 -40.55
N SER A 27 -30.89 16.10 -41.67
CA SER A 27 -29.93 16.20 -42.77
C SER A 27 -30.16 17.47 -43.60
N THR A 28 -29.96 18.63 -42.97
CA THR A 28 -29.82 19.91 -43.66
C THR A 28 -28.62 19.80 -44.60
N SER A 29 -28.88 19.98 -45.91
CA SER A 29 -27.89 19.70 -46.95
C SER A 29 -26.82 20.80 -46.98
N VAL A 30 -25.77 20.64 -46.17
CA VAL A 30 -24.59 21.50 -46.16
C VAL A 30 -24.01 21.59 -47.58
N GLY A 31 -23.97 22.81 -48.12
CA GLY A 31 -23.54 23.08 -49.49
C GLY A 31 -22.06 22.76 -49.71
N SER A 32 -21.68 22.46 -50.96
CA SER A 32 -20.29 22.21 -51.34
C SER A 32 -19.49 23.52 -51.52
N VAL A 33 -19.39 24.30 -50.45
CA VAL A 33 -18.50 25.47 -50.37
C VAL A 33 -17.09 24.96 -50.03
N PRO A 34 -16.02 25.40 -50.72
CA PRO A 34 -14.65 25.03 -50.34
C PRO A 34 -14.34 25.39 -48.88
N VAL A 35 -13.53 24.56 -48.21
CA VAL A 35 -12.97 24.91 -46.90
C VAL A 35 -12.10 26.15 -47.07
N ALA A 36 -12.39 27.19 -46.30
CA ALA A 36 -11.59 28.43 -46.22
C ALA A 36 -10.84 28.51 -44.88
N SER A 37 -11.38 27.92 -43.82
CA SER A 37 -10.68 27.72 -42.55
C SER A 37 -11.09 26.41 -41.88
N TYR A 38 -10.18 25.85 -41.11
CA TYR A 38 -10.34 24.68 -40.25
C TYR A 38 -9.73 24.97 -38.88
N LEU A 39 -10.23 24.24 -37.88
CA LEU A 39 -9.60 24.00 -36.59
C LEU A 39 -9.81 22.51 -36.27
N ALA A 40 -8.75 21.82 -35.88
CA ALA A 40 -8.77 20.44 -35.44
C ALA A 40 -8.14 20.30 -34.04
N VAL A 41 -8.64 19.37 -33.24
CA VAL A 41 -8.16 19.11 -31.88
C VAL A 41 -7.74 17.65 -31.79
N ALA A 42 -6.51 17.42 -31.32
CA ALA A 42 -5.96 16.09 -31.06
C ALA A 42 -5.52 15.98 -29.59
N PRO A 43 -5.66 14.82 -28.94
CA PRO A 43 -5.01 14.55 -27.67
C PRO A 43 -3.51 14.87 -27.66
N LYS A 44 -3.02 15.46 -26.57
CA LYS A 44 -1.59 15.73 -26.29
C LYS A 44 -0.82 14.41 -26.09
N THR A 45 -1.47 13.45 -25.44
CA THR A 45 -1.01 12.07 -25.21
C THR A 45 -1.98 11.09 -25.87
N MET A 46 -1.51 9.92 -26.32
CA MET A 46 -2.34 8.84 -26.85
C MET A 46 -1.82 7.47 -26.38
N HIS A 47 -2.69 6.58 -25.90
CA HIS A 47 -2.24 5.28 -25.36
C HIS A 47 -2.20 4.18 -26.43
N ALA A 48 -1.07 3.46 -26.48
CA ALA A 48 -0.82 2.38 -27.44
C ALA A 48 -1.76 1.18 -27.21
N GLY A 49 -2.56 0.85 -28.22
CA GLY A 49 -3.55 -0.23 -28.15
C GLY A 49 -4.96 0.23 -27.78
N GLU A 50 -5.14 1.51 -27.44
CA GLU A 50 -6.43 2.13 -27.18
C GLU A 50 -7.00 2.83 -28.43
N GLU A 51 -8.16 3.47 -28.30
CA GLU A 51 -8.77 4.25 -29.38
C GLU A 51 -8.58 5.74 -29.12
N ALA A 52 -8.17 6.47 -30.15
CA ALA A 52 -7.97 7.92 -30.11
C ALA A 52 -8.86 8.58 -31.17
N ALA A 53 -9.40 9.75 -30.83
CA ALA A 53 -10.22 10.56 -31.71
C ALA A 53 -9.55 11.92 -31.96
N ILE A 54 -9.55 12.36 -33.22
CA ILE A 54 -9.19 13.74 -33.59
C ILE A 54 -10.44 14.43 -34.11
N THR A 55 -10.80 15.55 -33.49
CA THR A 55 -11.99 16.33 -33.87
C THR A 55 -11.64 17.36 -34.95
N PHE A 56 -12.62 17.74 -35.75
CA PHE A 56 -12.49 18.73 -36.81
C PHE A 56 -13.69 19.67 -36.82
N THR A 57 -13.44 20.97 -36.99
CA THR A 57 -14.43 22.01 -37.28
C THR A 57 -14.06 22.66 -38.61
N LEU A 58 -14.88 22.48 -39.64
CA LEU A 58 -14.61 22.93 -41.02
C LEU A 58 -15.54 24.07 -41.44
N LEU A 59 -14.95 25.17 -41.92
CA LEU A 59 -15.65 26.42 -42.26
C LEU A 59 -15.39 26.86 -43.71
N GLY A 60 -16.44 27.37 -44.34
CA GLY A 60 -16.40 28.05 -45.63
C GLY A 60 -16.06 29.54 -45.52
N SER A 61 -15.98 30.22 -46.67
CA SER A 61 -15.48 31.60 -46.80
C SER A 61 -16.31 32.69 -46.12
N GLU A 62 -17.50 32.37 -45.61
CA GLU A 62 -18.37 33.29 -44.84
C GLU A 62 -18.56 32.80 -43.39
N GLY A 63 -17.73 31.87 -42.92
CA GLY A 63 -17.83 31.26 -41.59
C GLY A 63 -18.97 30.25 -41.44
N GLN A 64 -19.60 29.82 -42.55
CA GLN A 64 -20.58 28.72 -42.50
C GLN A 64 -19.88 27.37 -42.33
N LEU A 65 -20.48 26.45 -41.57
CA LEU A 65 -20.01 25.05 -41.53
C LEU A 65 -20.06 24.45 -42.95
N THR A 66 -18.99 23.76 -43.34
CA THR A 66 -18.88 23.08 -44.64
C THR A 66 -18.39 21.64 -44.50
N ARG A 67 -18.38 20.88 -45.59
CA ARG A 67 -17.97 19.47 -45.62
C ARG A 67 -16.71 19.24 -46.44
N ASP A 68 -15.84 18.36 -45.97
CA ASP A 68 -14.64 17.93 -46.69
C ASP A 68 -14.29 16.47 -46.38
N LYS A 69 -13.47 15.86 -47.24
CA LYS A 69 -12.90 14.53 -47.03
C LYS A 69 -11.50 14.67 -46.43
N VAL A 70 -11.40 14.44 -45.13
CA VAL A 70 -10.17 14.62 -44.35
C VAL A 70 -9.43 13.30 -44.20
N GLN A 71 -8.11 13.35 -44.31
CA GLN A 71 -7.17 12.32 -43.91
C GLN A 71 -6.51 12.72 -42.58
N VAL A 72 -6.43 11.75 -41.66
CA VAL A 72 -5.49 11.72 -40.53
C VAL A 72 -4.41 10.70 -40.86
N ALA A 73 -3.15 11.00 -40.55
CA ALA A 73 -2.07 10.03 -40.49
C ALA A 73 -1.26 10.20 -39.20
N LEU A 74 -0.93 9.08 -38.54
CA LEU A 74 0.06 9.04 -37.48
C LEU A 74 1.42 8.68 -38.10
N VAL A 75 2.45 9.46 -37.82
CA VAL A 75 3.74 9.41 -38.50
C VAL A 75 4.87 9.33 -37.48
N SER A 76 5.88 8.51 -37.75
CA SER A 76 7.16 8.54 -37.04
C SER A 76 8.31 8.48 -38.04
N GLN A 77 9.35 9.30 -37.80
CA GLN A 77 10.55 9.41 -38.65
C GLN A 77 10.24 9.58 -40.16
N GLY A 78 9.13 10.27 -40.50
CA GLY A 78 8.68 10.50 -41.87
C GLY A 78 7.95 9.32 -42.54
N LYS A 79 7.59 8.27 -41.79
CA LYS A 79 6.82 7.11 -42.28
C LYS A 79 5.41 7.12 -41.69
N GLU A 80 4.38 7.05 -42.54
CA GLU A 80 2.99 6.78 -42.13
C GLU A 80 2.93 5.39 -41.43
N ILE A 81 2.46 5.39 -40.18
CA ILE A 81 2.19 4.19 -39.36
C ILE A 81 0.76 3.73 -39.58
N LEU A 82 -0.17 4.68 -39.44
CA LEU A 82 -1.61 4.51 -39.58
C LEU A 82 -2.15 5.69 -40.39
N THR A 83 -3.20 5.44 -41.17
CA THR A 83 -3.86 6.49 -41.96
C THR A 83 -5.35 6.18 -42.08
N GLN A 84 -6.18 7.13 -41.64
CA GLN A 84 -7.63 7.01 -41.58
C GLN A 84 -8.27 8.16 -42.38
N LYS A 85 -9.40 7.89 -43.06
CA LYS A 85 -10.04 8.90 -43.94
C LYS A 85 -11.56 8.90 -43.78
N ARG A 86 -12.12 10.03 -43.33
CA ARG A 86 -13.57 10.24 -43.13
C ARG A 86 -14.04 11.48 -43.90
N THR A 87 -15.33 11.56 -44.20
CA THR A 87 -15.94 12.82 -44.64
C THR A 87 -16.53 13.51 -43.41
N ILE A 88 -16.01 14.69 -43.06
CA ILE A 88 -16.53 15.52 -41.97
C ILE A 88 -17.56 16.49 -42.55
N ASN A 89 -18.67 16.70 -41.84
CA ASN A 89 -19.76 17.60 -42.24
C ASN A 89 -19.95 18.69 -41.17
N GLY A 90 -19.21 19.80 -41.28
CA GLY A 90 -19.18 20.84 -40.26
C GLY A 90 -18.24 20.45 -39.12
N LYS A 91 -18.80 19.90 -38.03
CA LYS A 91 -18.02 19.35 -36.90
C LYS A 91 -18.19 17.82 -36.83
N GLY A 92 -17.14 17.13 -36.37
CA GLY A 92 -17.14 15.68 -36.10
C GLY A 92 -15.71 15.13 -35.99
N GLU A 93 -15.55 13.85 -35.63
CA GLU A 93 -14.22 13.26 -35.40
C GLU A 93 -13.77 12.24 -36.45
N ILE A 94 -12.50 11.83 -36.33
CA ILE A 94 -11.93 10.64 -36.94
C ILE A 94 -11.35 9.76 -35.82
N GLU A 95 -12.07 8.70 -35.47
CA GLU A 95 -11.61 7.65 -34.56
C GLU A 95 -10.62 6.71 -35.25
N PHE A 96 -9.58 6.30 -34.54
CA PHE A 96 -8.64 5.25 -34.93
C PHE A 96 -8.05 4.53 -33.72
N LYS A 97 -7.76 3.24 -33.87
CA LYS A 97 -7.05 2.46 -32.85
C LYS A 97 -5.54 2.67 -32.97
N VAL A 98 -4.90 3.14 -31.91
CA VAL A 98 -3.44 3.28 -31.85
C VAL A 98 -2.82 1.87 -31.86
N PRO A 99 -1.82 1.55 -32.70
CA PRO A 99 -1.24 0.21 -32.72
C PRO A 99 -0.56 -0.14 -31.38
N ALA A 100 -0.96 -1.25 -30.75
CA ALA A 100 -0.47 -1.69 -29.45
C ALA A 100 1.03 -2.03 -29.39
N ASN A 101 1.69 -2.10 -30.54
CA ASN A 101 3.12 -2.40 -30.68
C ASN A 101 3.98 -1.16 -30.99
N LEU A 102 3.45 0.06 -30.78
CA LEU A 102 4.26 1.27 -30.84
C LEU A 102 5.18 1.37 -29.62
N ALA A 103 6.39 1.88 -29.86
CA ALA A 103 7.27 2.33 -28.79
C ALA A 103 6.79 3.69 -28.26
N GLU A 104 7.13 4.01 -27.03
CA GLU A 104 6.68 5.24 -26.37
C GLU A 104 7.54 6.44 -26.81
N GLY A 105 7.03 7.65 -26.58
CA GLY A 105 7.68 8.91 -26.94
C GLY A 105 6.96 9.70 -28.04
N THR A 106 7.71 10.46 -28.82
CA THR A 106 7.16 11.54 -29.68
C THR A 106 6.79 11.07 -31.09
N TYR A 107 5.57 11.39 -31.52
CA TYR A 107 5.01 11.12 -32.84
C TYR A 107 4.46 12.39 -33.48
N GLU A 108 4.28 12.37 -34.80
CA GLU A 108 3.66 13.47 -35.55
C GLU A 108 2.28 13.04 -36.07
N VAL A 109 1.25 13.78 -35.69
CA VAL A 109 -0.09 13.69 -36.28
C VAL A 109 -0.15 14.64 -37.47
N GLN A 110 -0.41 14.11 -38.66
CA GLN A 110 -0.61 14.89 -39.88
C GLN A 110 -2.08 14.87 -40.28
N ILE A 111 -2.65 16.05 -40.58
CA ILE A 111 -4.02 16.21 -41.07
C ILE A 111 -4.03 16.83 -42.47
N LYS A 112 -4.91 16.35 -43.35
CA LYS A 112 -4.95 16.77 -44.76
C LYS A 112 -6.37 16.76 -45.32
N GLY A 113 -6.87 17.93 -45.72
CA GLY A 113 -8.15 18.09 -46.42
C GLY A 113 -7.98 18.37 -47.91
N SER A 114 -9.03 18.88 -48.56
CA SER A 114 -8.99 19.28 -49.97
C SER A 114 -8.25 20.60 -50.19
N GLN A 115 -8.15 21.47 -49.17
CA GLN A 115 -7.56 22.82 -49.27
C GLN A 115 -6.55 23.13 -48.14
N PHE A 116 -6.28 22.19 -47.23
CA PHE A 116 -5.38 22.39 -46.09
C PHE A 116 -4.54 21.14 -45.79
N GLU A 117 -3.39 21.35 -45.17
CA GLU A 117 -2.48 20.33 -44.66
C GLU A 117 -1.72 20.92 -43.47
N ASP A 118 -1.70 20.21 -42.35
CA ASP A 118 -1.19 20.70 -41.07
C ASP A 118 -0.67 19.52 -40.21
N LYS A 119 0.07 19.81 -39.13
CA LYS A 119 0.66 18.77 -38.28
C LYS A 119 0.87 19.20 -36.83
N ALA A 120 0.61 18.29 -35.89
CA ALA A 120 0.87 18.42 -34.47
C ALA A 120 1.89 17.39 -33.98
N THR A 121 2.65 17.76 -32.95
CA THR A 121 3.43 16.82 -32.15
C THR A 121 2.51 16.22 -31.09
N VAL A 122 2.51 14.89 -30.94
CA VAL A 122 1.81 14.18 -29.87
C VAL A 122 2.76 13.20 -29.17
N ARG A 123 2.47 12.86 -27.92
CA ARG A 123 3.14 11.80 -27.19
C ARG A 123 2.33 10.51 -27.30
N VAL A 124 2.99 9.38 -27.54
CA VAL A 124 2.38 8.04 -27.43
C VAL A 124 3.01 7.33 -26.25
N GLU A 125 2.18 6.79 -25.38
CA GLU A 125 2.57 6.08 -24.16
C GLU A 125 1.83 4.75 -24.09
N LYS A 126 2.13 3.89 -23.12
CA LYS A 126 1.25 2.78 -22.78
C LYS A 126 0.19 3.21 -21.76
N SER A 127 -0.76 2.33 -21.49
CA SER A 127 -1.70 2.46 -20.37
C SER A 127 -1.63 1.18 -19.57
N LEU A 128 -1.26 1.30 -18.31
CA LEU A 128 -1.16 0.21 -17.34
C LEU A 128 -1.56 0.77 -15.97
N LEU A 129 -2.39 0.01 -15.26
CA LEU A 129 -2.65 0.19 -13.84
C LEU A 129 -2.15 -1.06 -13.13
N ILE A 130 -1.44 -0.89 -12.03
CA ILE A 130 -0.97 -1.99 -11.18
C ILE A 130 -1.61 -1.79 -9.81
N PHE A 131 -2.24 -2.84 -9.28
CA PHE A 131 -2.75 -2.86 -7.91
C PHE A 131 -2.18 -4.06 -7.15
N LEU A 132 -1.91 -3.84 -5.86
CA LEU A 132 -1.46 -4.85 -4.91
C LEU A 132 -2.56 -5.14 -3.89
N GLU A 133 -2.68 -6.40 -3.52
CA GLU A 133 -3.56 -6.88 -2.45
C GLU A 133 -2.85 -8.01 -1.71
N THR A 134 -2.79 -7.93 -0.38
CA THR A 134 -2.30 -9.02 0.47
C THR A 134 -3.45 -9.75 1.16
N ASP A 135 -3.20 -10.91 1.76
CA ASP A 135 -4.22 -11.58 2.57
C ASP A 135 -4.59 -10.75 3.81
N LYS A 136 -3.59 -10.13 4.45
CA LYS A 136 -3.76 -9.23 5.60
C LYS A 136 -2.74 -8.07 5.63
N PRO A 137 -2.95 -7.03 6.47
CA PRO A 137 -2.04 -5.89 6.59
C PRO A 137 -0.95 -6.04 7.67
N ILE A 138 -0.99 -7.08 8.52
CA ILE A 138 -0.03 -7.31 9.61
C ILE A 138 0.33 -8.79 9.75
N TYR A 139 1.60 -9.10 9.99
CA TYR A 139 2.18 -10.46 10.04
C TYR A 139 3.13 -10.62 11.23
N LYS A 140 3.27 -11.86 11.68
CA LYS A 140 4.23 -12.26 12.72
C LYS A 140 5.50 -12.84 12.09
N PRO A 141 6.64 -12.81 12.81
CA PRO A 141 7.82 -13.59 12.44
C PRO A 141 7.47 -15.05 12.09
N GLY A 142 8.12 -15.57 11.05
CA GLY A 142 7.93 -16.93 10.51
C GLY A 142 6.65 -17.16 9.69
N GLN A 143 5.73 -16.19 9.60
CA GLN A 143 4.57 -16.29 8.71
C GLN A 143 4.94 -16.11 7.23
N THR A 144 3.97 -16.33 6.34
CA THR A 144 4.10 -16.05 4.90
C THR A 144 3.16 -14.88 4.57
N ILE A 145 3.65 -13.90 3.81
CA ILE A 145 2.82 -12.86 3.20
C ILE A 145 2.31 -13.43 1.87
N HIS A 146 1.00 -13.55 1.72
CA HIS A 146 0.40 -13.89 0.44
C HIS A 146 0.07 -12.61 -0.32
N ILE A 147 0.56 -12.49 -1.55
CA ILE A 147 0.49 -11.27 -2.37
C ILE A 147 -0.24 -11.59 -3.68
N ARG A 148 -1.19 -10.75 -4.05
CA ARG A 148 -1.90 -10.76 -5.34
C ARG A 148 -1.60 -9.45 -6.07
N VAL A 149 -1.25 -9.55 -7.35
CA VAL A 149 -0.99 -8.41 -8.23
C VAL A 149 -2.01 -8.40 -9.35
N ILE A 150 -2.58 -7.24 -9.62
CA ILE A 150 -3.63 -7.04 -10.62
C ILE A 150 -3.17 -5.98 -11.62
N ALA A 151 -3.11 -6.34 -12.91
CA ALA A 151 -2.77 -5.45 -14.01
C ALA A 151 -3.97 -5.16 -14.91
N LEU A 152 -4.32 -3.88 -15.03
CA LEU A 152 -5.44 -3.38 -15.83
C LEU A 152 -4.99 -2.28 -16.81
N LYS A 153 -5.92 -1.78 -17.62
CA LYS A 153 -5.76 -0.60 -18.50
C LYS A 153 -6.55 0.58 -17.95
N SER A 154 -6.49 1.74 -18.62
CA SER A 154 -7.34 2.92 -18.36
C SER A 154 -8.83 2.59 -18.24
N ASP A 155 -9.34 1.60 -19.00
CA ASP A 155 -10.73 1.14 -19.01
C ASP A 155 -11.05 0.07 -17.94
N LEU A 156 -10.14 -0.13 -16.97
CA LEU A 156 -10.21 -1.12 -15.89
C LEU A 156 -10.39 -2.57 -16.38
N ARG A 157 -10.04 -2.88 -17.64
CA ARG A 157 -9.98 -4.27 -18.14
C ARG A 157 -8.62 -4.92 -17.92
N PRO A 158 -8.60 -6.25 -17.71
CA PRO A 158 -7.40 -7.09 -17.70
C PRO A 158 -6.33 -6.77 -18.74
N LEU A 159 -5.08 -6.83 -18.29
CA LEU A 159 -3.88 -6.80 -19.11
C LEU A 159 -2.89 -7.85 -18.61
N SER A 160 -2.53 -8.81 -19.46
CA SER A 160 -1.40 -9.71 -19.22
C SER A 160 -0.10 -8.93 -19.44
N GLN A 161 0.71 -8.82 -18.40
CA GLN A 161 1.90 -7.97 -18.32
C GLN A 161 2.94 -8.64 -17.41
N SER A 162 4.23 -8.46 -17.70
CA SER A 162 5.31 -8.85 -16.78
C SER A 162 5.56 -7.73 -15.79
N ILE A 163 5.64 -8.05 -14.50
CA ILE A 163 5.73 -7.11 -13.39
C ILE A 163 6.86 -7.57 -12.47
N THR A 164 7.79 -6.67 -12.17
CA THR A 164 8.84 -6.88 -11.16
C THR A 164 8.28 -6.47 -9.81
N ILE A 165 8.28 -7.40 -8.85
CA ILE A 165 7.85 -7.12 -7.48
C ILE A 165 9.10 -7.06 -6.61
N ASP A 166 9.29 -5.94 -5.93
CA ASP A 166 10.38 -5.65 -5.01
C ASP A 166 9.81 -5.49 -3.60
N VAL A 167 10.32 -6.23 -2.62
CA VAL A 167 9.92 -6.04 -1.21
C VAL A 167 11.09 -5.53 -0.39
N LEU A 168 10.85 -4.44 0.33
CA LEU A 168 11.78 -3.77 1.22
C LEU A 168 11.34 -3.96 2.67
N ASP A 169 12.31 -4.16 3.56
CA ASP A 169 12.06 -4.31 5.00
C ASP A 169 11.88 -2.97 5.73
N ALA A 170 11.70 -3.03 7.05
CA ALA A 170 11.57 -1.86 7.91
C ALA A 170 12.83 -0.96 8.00
N LYS A 171 13.98 -1.37 7.46
CA LYS A 171 15.18 -0.53 7.29
C LYS A 171 15.26 0.07 5.88
N GLY A 172 14.31 -0.24 4.98
CA GLY A 172 14.36 0.14 3.57
C GLY A 172 15.31 -0.71 2.72
N ILE A 173 15.74 -1.87 3.22
CA ILE A 173 16.64 -2.78 2.48
C ILE A 173 15.79 -3.75 1.66
N LYS A 174 16.13 -3.92 0.37
CA LYS A 174 15.40 -4.86 -0.50
C LYS A 174 15.78 -6.31 -0.20
N VAL A 175 14.85 -7.00 0.42
CA VAL A 175 14.97 -8.39 0.88
C VAL A 175 14.50 -9.42 -0.14
N PHE A 176 13.72 -9.00 -1.15
CA PHE A 176 13.15 -9.88 -2.16
C PHE A 176 12.89 -9.12 -3.47
N ARG A 177 13.16 -9.77 -4.60
CA ARG A 177 12.69 -9.37 -5.93
C ARG A 177 12.19 -10.60 -6.68
N LYS A 178 11.05 -10.49 -7.37
CA LYS A 178 10.55 -11.55 -8.26
C LYS A 178 9.77 -10.97 -9.44
N ASP A 179 10.16 -11.37 -10.64
CA ASP A 179 9.37 -11.10 -11.84
C ASP A 179 8.21 -12.09 -11.92
N VAL A 180 6.98 -11.57 -11.98
CA VAL A 180 5.76 -12.34 -12.24
C VAL A 180 5.15 -11.92 -13.57
N SER A 181 4.31 -12.76 -14.16
CA SER A 181 3.48 -12.38 -15.31
C SER A 181 2.02 -12.62 -14.98
N THR A 182 1.19 -11.58 -15.15
CA THR A 182 -0.26 -11.71 -14.97
C THR A 182 -0.88 -12.55 -16.09
N ASP A 183 -1.87 -13.36 -15.73
CA ASP A 183 -2.60 -14.19 -16.68
C ASP A 183 -3.50 -13.35 -17.64
N ASP A 184 -4.23 -14.00 -18.55
CA ASP A 184 -5.18 -13.31 -19.44
C ASP A 184 -6.27 -12.53 -18.69
N TYR A 185 -6.53 -12.83 -17.41
CA TYR A 185 -7.48 -12.12 -16.56
C TYR A 185 -6.80 -10.98 -15.77
N GLY A 186 -5.50 -10.74 -15.99
CA GLY A 186 -4.76 -9.65 -15.39
C GLY A 186 -4.34 -9.93 -13.95
N MET A 187 -4.33 -11.19 -13.49
CA MET A 187 -4.00 -11.55 -12.11
C MET A 187 -2.74 -12.41 -12.01
N ALA A 188 -1.93 -12.16 -10.99
CA ALA A 188 -0.85 -13.04 -10.53
C ALA A 188 -0.91 -13.13 -8.99
N THR A 189 -0.41 -14.25 -8.44
CA THR A 189 -0.31 -14.48 -6.99
C THR A 189 1.07 -15.06 -6.67
N LEU A 190 1.66 -14.66 -5.55
CA LEU A 190 2.95 -15.14 -5.04
C LEU A 190 2.97 -15.15 -3.51
N ASP A 191 3.90 -15.93 -2.95
CA ASP A 191 4.12 -16.08 -1.51
C ASP A 191 5.52 -15.56 -1.14
N LEU A 192 5.60 -14.72 -0.10
CA LEU A 192 6.87 -14.29 0.51
C LEU A 192 6.98 -14.84 1.94
N PRO A 193 7.83 -15.86 2.19
CA PRO A 193 8.10 -16.33 3.54
C PRO A 193 8.95 -15.31 4.32
N LEU A 194 8.56 -15.03 5.56
CA LEU A 194 9.32 -14.20 6.49
C LEU A 194 10.31 -15.04 7.30
N SER A 195 11.42 -14.42 7.70
CA SER A 195 12.31 -14.95 8.76
C SER A 195 11.57 -15.12 10.09
N THR A 196 12.03 -16.06 10.93
CA THR A 196 11.61 -16.18 12.33
C THR A 196 12.13 -15.05 13.21
N GLU A 197 13.17 -14.34 12.74
CA GLU A 197 13.63 -13.04 13.27
C GLU A 197 13.86 -12.11 12.06
N PRO A 198 12.84 -11.36 11.62
CA PRO A 198 12.93 -10.34 10.60
C PRO A 198 13.15 -8.94 11.24
N ASN A 199 13.58 -7.95 10.45
CA ASN A 199 13.55 -6.55 10.89
C ASN A 199 12.10 -6.11 11.11
N LEU A 200 11.66 -5.94 12.37
CA LEU A 200 10.28 -5.57 12.71
C LEU A 200 9.95 -4.12 12.30
N GLY A 201 8.69 -3.86 11.91
CA GLY A 201 8.19 -2.55 11.52
C GLY A 201 7.37 -2.56 10.23
N VAL A 202 7.35 -1.44 9.49
CA VAL A 202 6.61 -1.29 8.22
C VAL A 202 7.49 -1.71 7.05
N TRP A 203 7.06 -2.76 6.35
CA TRP A 203 7.65 -3.30 5.13
C TRP A 203 6.89 -2.75 3.91
N LYS A 204 7.61 -2.59 2.79
CA LYS A 204 7.10 -1.99 1.56
C LYS A 204 7.12 -2.99 0.41
N ILE A 205 5.94 -3.35 -0.10
CA ILE A 205 5.78 -4.18 -1.30
C ILE A 205 5.59 -3.24 -2.49
N ASN A 206 6.59 -3.15 -3.35
CA ASN A 206 6.54 -2.38 -4.59
C ASN A 206 6.31 -3.31 -5.78
N ALA A 207 5.47 -2.89 -6.73
CA ALA A 207 5.27 -3.59 -7.99
C ALA A 207 5.39 -2.62 -9.16
N ALA A 208 6.39 -2.87 -10.01
CA ALA A 208 6.75 -2.01 -11.13
C ALA A 208 6.70 -2.76 -12.46
N ALA A 209 6.21 -2.10 -13.51
CA ALA A 209 6.24 -2.62 -14.86
C ALA A 209 6.23 -1.46 -15.87
N LEU A 210 7.18 -1.49 -16.81
CA LEU A 210 7.46 -0.33 -17.68
C LEU A 210 7.81 0.88 -16.79
N ASP A 211 7.23 2.04 -17.05
CA ASP A 211 7.43 3.26 -16.27
C ASP A 211 6.33 3.46 -15.20
N PHE A 212 5.55 2.42 -14.87
CA PHE A 212 4.47 2.45 -13.87
C PHE A 212 4.85 1.68 -12.61
N GLU A 213 4.62 2.26 -11.43
CA GLU A 213 4.89 1.65 -10.11
C GLU A 213 3.75 1.91 -9.11
N THR A 214 3.53 0.93 -8.21
CA THR A 214 2.60 1.01 -7.08
C THR A 214 3.25 0.42 -5.82
N GLU A 215 2.88 0.93 -4.65
CA GLU A 215 3.42 0.53 -3.34
C GLU A 215 2.29 0.10 -2.38
N LEU A 216 2.55 -0.92 -1.56
CA LEU A 216 1.66 -1.38 -0.50
C LEU A 216 2.45 -1.57 0.81
N ASP A 217 2.08 -0.81 1.84
CA ASP A 217 2.63 -0.93 3.20
C ASP A 217 2.02 -2.11 3.97
N VAL A 218 2.89 -2.88 4.63
CA VAL A 218 2.55 -4.06 5.45
C VAL A 218 3.33 -4.00 6.77
N ARG A 219 2.74 -4.40 7.90
CA ARG A 219 3.42 -4.44 9.21
C ARG A 219 3.93 -5.84 9.54
N VAL A 220 5.15 -5.93 10.08
CA VAL A 220 5.76 -7.18 10.60
C VAL A 220 6.13 -6.98 12.06
N GLU A 221 5.36 -7.58 12.97
CA GLU A 221 5.39 -7.29 14.41
C GLU A 221 5.07 -8.54 15.25
N GLU A 222 5.53 -8.57 16.49
CA GLU A 222 5.12 -9.58 17.49
C GLU A 222 3.81 -9.15 18.16
N TYR A 223 2.68 -9.79 17.80
CA TYR A 223 1.36 -9.44 18.35
C TYR A 223 0.51 -10.65 18.77
N VAL A 224 -0.38 -10.39 19.72
CA VAL A 224 -1.52 -11.24 20.09
C VAL A 224 -2.78 -10.61 19.50
N LEU A 225 -3.71 -11.41 18.96
CA LEU A 225 -4.96 -10.87 18.43
C LEU A 225 -5.84 -10.30 19.55
N PRO A 226 -6.39 -9.08 19.38
CA PRO A 226 -7.27 -8.45 20.35
C PRO A 226 -8.57 -9.23 20.51
N LYS A 227 -9.12 -9.24 21.73
CA LYS A 227 -10.33 -10.01 22.08
C LYS A 227 -11.60 -9.25 21.75
N TYR A 228 -11.56 -7.93 21.89
CA TYR A 228 -12.68 -7.05 21.63
C TYR A 228 -12.21 -5.75 20.97
N GLU A 229 -13.11 -5.19 20.16
CA GLU A 229 -12.97 -3.89 19.53
C GLU A 229 -13.42 -2.81 20.51
N VAL A 230 -12.70 -1.69 20.57
CA VAL A 230 -13.10 -0.51 21.33
C VAL A 230 -13.32 0.63 20.34
N ASN A 231 -14.58 1.05 20.18
CA ASN A 231 -15.00 2.10 19.26
C ASN A 231 -15.45 3.35 20.02
N VAL A 232 -15.21 4.52 19.44
CA VAL A 232 -15.45 5.82 20.08
C VAL A 232 -16.30 6.68 19.15
N ASP A 233 -17.61 6.65 19.39
CA ASP A 233 -18.60 7.45 18.68
C ASP A 233 -18.63 8.86 19.26
N LEU A 234 -18.36 9.85 18.41
CA LEU A 234 -18.39 11.26 18.78
C LEU A 234 -19.56 11.94 18.03
N PRO A 235 -20.41 12.73 18.72
CA PRO A 235 -21.51 13.46 18.09
C PRO A 235 -21.02 14.61 17.17
N LYS A 236 -19.72 14.91 17.17
CA LYS A 236 -19.06 15.89 16.30
C LYS A 236 -17.66 15.41 15.92
N GLU A 237 -17.24 15.70 14.70
CA GLU A 237 -15.84 15.50 14.25
C GLU A 237 -14.88 16.54 14.87
N TRP A 238 -15.41 17.64 15.39
CA TRP A 238 -14.65 18.77 15.93
C TRP A 238 -15.39 19.47 17.07
N TYR A 239 -14.63 20.18 17.91
CA TYR A 239 -15.16 20.95 19.03
C TYR A 239 -14.50 22.34 19.08
N LEU A 240 -15.22 23.34 19.61
CA LEU A 240 -14.60 24.62 19.92
C LEU A 240 -13.66 24.50 21.13
N ALA A 241 -12.57 25.27 21.15
CA ALA A 241 -11.62 25.27 22.27
C ALA A 241 -12.28 25.59 23.64
N ASN A 242 -13.42 26.28 23.67
CA ASN A 242 -14.19 26.60 24.88
C ASN A 242 -15.39 25.66 25.16
N GLU A 243 -15.61 24.65 24.32
CA GLU A 243 -16.70 23.66 24.42
C GLU A 243 -16.25 22.37 25.12
N ARG A 244 -17.19 21.63 25.72
CA ARG A 244 -16.92 20.31 26.34
C ARG A 244 -16.92 19.21 25.28
N ILE A 245 -16.10 18.18 25.51
CA ILE A 245 -16.05 17.01 24.62
C ILE A 245 -16.91 15.92 25.25
N GLU A 246 -18.06 15.69 24.65
CA GLU A 246 -19.02 14.63 25.00
C GLU A 246 -19.01 13.58 23.90
N GLY A 247 -19.14 12.30 24.26
CA GLY A 247 -19.14 11.17 23.32
C GLY A 247 -19.50 9.85 23.99
N THR A 248 -19.45 8.75 23.22
CA THR A 248 -19.81 7.41 23.68
C THR A 248 -18.73 6.41 23.29
N VAL A 249 -18.33 5.54 24.23
CA VAL A 249 -17.44 4.41 23.94
C VAL A 249 -18.26 3.13 23.89
N LYS A 250 -18.03 2.32 22.86
CA LYS A 250 -18.54 0.96 22.69
C LYS A 250 -17.39 -0.03 22.80
N ALA A 251 -17.63 -1.16 23.43
CA ALA A 251 -16.69 -2.26 23.54
C ALA A 251 -17.41 -3.58 23.23
N GLU A 252 -16.98 -4.24 22.15
CA GLU A 252 -17.67 -5.41 21.59
C GLU A 252 -16.68 -6.50 21.16
N TYR A 253 -16.92 -7.74 21.56
CA TYR A 253 -16.14 -8.89 21.11
C TYR A 253 -16.25 -9.09 19.59
N SER A 254 -15.23 -9.68 18.96
CA SER A 254 -15.19 -9.91 17.50
C SER A 254 -16.35 -10.75 16.94
N PHE A 255 -17.08 -11.46 17.81
CA PHE A 255 -18.29 -12.26 17.53
C PHE A 255 -19.62 -11.56 17.92
N GLY A 256 -19.63 -10.25 18.14
CA GLY A 256 -20.88 -9.46 18.28
C GLY A 256 -21.56 -9.55 19.66
N LYS A 257 -20.80 -9.33 20.74
CA LYS A 257 -21.31 -9.29 22.13
C LYS A 257 -20.66 -8.16 22.93
N ALA A 258 -21.45 -7.54 23.79
CA ALA A 258 -21.03 -6.49 24.72
C ALA A 258 -19.90 -6.94 25.67
N VAL A 259 -19.01 -6.01 26.01
CA VAL A 259 -17.95 -6.16 27.02
C VAL A 259 -18.33 -5.43 28.31
N GLU A 260 -18.35 -6.13 29.44
CA GLU A 260 -18.42 -5.50 30.77
C GLU A 260 -17.01 -5.15 31.29
N GLY A 261 -16.81 -3.93 31.82
CA GLY A 261 -15.48 -3.49 32.26
C GLY A 261 -15.38 -2.11 32.92
N GLU A 262 -14.15 -1.65 33.17
CA GLU A 262 -13.84 -0.24 33.47
C GLU A 262 -13.33 0.46 32.19
N LEU A 263 -14.02 1.52 31.79
CA LEU A 263 -13.56 2.49 30.81
C LEU A 263 -12.66 3.54 31.50
N ILE A 264 -11.52 3.80 30.88
CA ILE A 264 -10.59 4.89 31.22
C ILE A 264 -10.34 5.69 29.93
N ILE A 265 -10.47 7.02 29.98
CA ILE A 265 -10.09 7.92 28.88
C ILE A 265 -9.10 8.94 29.43
N THR A 266 -7.95 9.09 28.79
CA THR A 266 -6.97 10.14 29.06
C THR A 266 -6.92 11.09 27.87
N ALA A 267 -7.01 12.39 28.12
CA ALA A 267 -7.16 13.41 27.10
C ALA A 267 -5.96 14.37 27.11
N SER A 268 -5.21 14.37 26.02
CA SER A 268 -3.97 15.12 25.82
C SER A 268 -4.15 16.17 24.73
N ARG A 269 -3.74 17.42 24.98
CA ARG A 269 -3.79 18.51 23.99
C ARG A 269 -2.41 18.80 23.41
N TYR A 270 -2.36 19.23 22.15
CA TYR A 270 -1.11 19.71 21.56
C TYR A 270 -0.91 21.21 21.81
N VAL A 271 0.22 21.57 22.42
CA VAL A 271 0.63 22.95 22.72
C VAL A 271 2.08 23.23 22.27
N GLY A 272 2.53 22.54 21.22
CA GLY A 272 3.95 22.41 20.83
C GLY A 272 4.62 21.15 21.41
N GLN A 273 3.99 20.55 22.41
CA GLN A 273 4.17 19.17 22.88
C GLN A 273 2.80 18.64 23.34
N TRP A 274 2.66 17.33 23.57
CA TRP A 274 1.45 16.77 24.15
C TRP A 274 1.38 16.98 25.67
N GLU A 275 0.24 17.43 26.17
CA GLU A 275 -0.02 17.71 27.59
C GLU A 275 -1.37 17.10 28.01
N GLU A 276 -1.38 16.15 28.95
CA GLU A 276 -2.63 15.66 29.57
C GLU A 276 -3.35 16.82 30.27
N TYR A 277 -4.63 17.02 29.95
CA TYR A 277 -5.46 18.04 30.60
C TYR A 277 -6.70 17.47 31.32
N ALA A 278 -7.06 16.21 31.06
CA ALA A 278 -8.14 15.51 31.76
C ALA A 278 -8.00 13.98 31.67
N THR A 279 -8.46 13.28 32.70
CA THR A 279 -8.71 11.82 32.67
C THR A 279 -10.11 11.53 33.23
N PHE A 280 -10.84 10.63 32.59
CA PHE A 280 -12.21 10.18 32.89
C PHE A 280 -12.23 8.68 33.19
N LYS A 281 -13.11 8.23 34.08
CA LYS A 281 -13.31 6.81 34.43
C LYS A 281 -14.78 6.50 34.69
N LYS A 282 -15.27 5.37 34.18
CA LYS A 282 -16.65 4.89 34.34
C LYS A 282 -16.74 3.37 34.10
N VAL A 283 -17.78 2.72 34.60
CA VAL A 283 -18.12 1.34 34.20
C VAL A 283 -18.71 1.35 32.78
N ILE A 284 -18.34 0.36 31.97
CA ILE A 284 -18.91 0.07 30.66
C ILE A 284 -19.59 -1.31 30.68
N ASP A 285 -20.72 -1.40 29.99
CA ASP A 285 -21.54 -2.61 29.77
C ASP A 285 -21.97 -2.57 28.29
N GLY A 286 -21.06 -2.97 27.41
CA GLY A 286 -21.16 -2.80 25.96
C GLY A 286 -21.00 -1.35 25.47
N GLU A 287 -21.69 -0.39 26.08
CA GLU A 287 -21.75 1.01 25.66
C GLU A 287 -21.80 1.96 26.87
N THR A 288 -21.07 3.09 26.84
CA THR A 288 -21.12 4.09 27.92
C THR A 288 -20.73 5.50 27.47
N GLU A 289 -21.56 6.49 27.83
CA GLU A 289 -21.30 7.92 27.57
C GLU A 289 -20.20 8.52 28.47
N PHE A 290 -19.43 9.47 27.94
CA PHE A 290 -18.41 10.23 28.67
C PHE A 290 -18.53 11.76 28.43
N GLU A 291 -18.00 12.54 29.38
CA GLU A 291 -17.93 14.00 29.31
C GLU A 291 -16.55 14.47 29.80
N LEU A 292 -15.86 15.26 28.98
CA LEU A 292 -14.55 15.86 29.25
C LEU A 292 -14.64 17.40 29.30
N PRO A 293 -13.83 18.06 30.14
CA PRO A 293 -13.82 19.51 30.24
C PRO A 293 -13.29 20.18 28.96
N ALA A 294 -13.60 21.46 28.79
CA ALA A 294 -13.11 22.24 27.65
C ALA A 294 -11.59 22.42 27.64
N VAL A 295 -10.97 22.25 26.47
CA VAL A 295 -9.52 22.23 26.22
C VAL A 295 -8.85 23.59 26.51
N ARG A 296 -9.59 24.67 26.30
CA ARG A 296 -9.27 26.12 26.40
C ARG A 296 -8.25 26.65 25.39
N TYR A 297 -7.21 25.89 25.10
CA TYR A 297 -6.14 26.30 24.20
C TYR A 297 -5.52 25.06 23.55
N VAL A 298 -5.19 25.20 22.26
CA VAL A 298 -4.39 24.27 21.45
C VAL A 298 -3.46 25.11 20.58
N ALA A 299 -2.26 24.62 20.31
CA ALA A 299 -1.40 25.16 19.28
C ALA A 299 -1.90 24.63 17.92
N GLY A 300 -2.40 25.52 17.07
CA GLY A 300 -2.78 25.18 15.70
C GLY A 300 -1.63 25.42 14.72
N VAL A 301 -1.61 24.65 13.64
CA VAL A 301 -0.59 24.74 12.58
C VAL A 301 -1.19 25.36 11.30
N PRO A 302 -0.43 26.15 10.51
CA PRO A 302 -0.96 26.81 9.30
C PRO A 302 -1.61 25.85 8.29
N GLU A 303 -1.04 24.66 8.14
CA GLU A 303 -1.47 23.59 7.24
C GLU A 303 -2.86 23.06 7.64
N ALA A 304 -3.12 22.97 8.95
CA ALA A 304 -4.42 22.66 9.52
C ALA A 304 -5.33 23.91 9.65
N ARG A 305 -5.10 24.95 8.83
CA ARG A 305 -5.86 26.22 8.81
C ARG A 305 -5.90 26.94 10.18
N GLY A 306 -4.91 26.71 11.04
CA GLY A 306 -4.85 27.24 12.42
C GLY A 306 -5.67 26.46 13.45
N MET A 307 -6.24 25.31 13.08
CA MET A 307 -6.84 24.34 14.01
C MET A 307 -5.73 23.53 14.71
N GLY A 308 -5.98 23.08 15.94
CA GLY A 308 -5.05 22.28 16.73
C GLY A 308 -5.71 21.02 17.30
N ASN A 309 -4.92 20.06 17.75
CA ASN A 309 -5.41 18.70 18.00
C ASN A 309 -5.46 18.32 19.48
N VAL A 310 -6.41 17.46 19.82
CA VAL A 310 -6.48 16.69 21.06
C VAL A 310 -6.38 15.20 20.72
N LEU A 311 -5.58 14.45 21.46
CA LEU A 311 -5.56 13.00 21.45
C LEU A 311 -6.38 12.51 22.64
N LEU A 312 -7.39 11.68 22.37
CA LEU A 312 -7.99 10.82 23.39
C LEU A 312 -7.29 9.46 23.33
N ASP A 313 -6.78 8.99 24.46
CA ASP A 313 -6.31 7.63 24.66
C ASP A 313 -7.37 6.89 25.49
N ILE A 314 -8.00 5.89 24.88
CA ILE A 314 -9.13 5.14 25.44
C ILE A 314 -8.67 3.73 25.78
N LYS A 315 -8.96 3.29 27.01
CA LYS A 315 -8.64 1.96 27.52
C LYS A 315 -9.88 1.34 28.15
N VAL A 316 -10.22 0.11 27.75
CA VAL A 316 -11.30 -0.67 28.37
C VAL A 316 -10.70 -1.93 28.99
N VAL A 317 -10.89 -2.09 30.30
CA VAL A 317 -10.42 -3.24 31.08
C VAL A 317 -11.58 -4.19 31.36
N GLU A 318 -11.52 -5.42 30.85
CA GLU A 318 -12.57 -6.42 31.02
C GLU A 318 -12.69 -6.88 32.49
N LYS A 319 -13.93 -6.93 32.98
CA LYS A 319 -14.30 -7.20 34.39
C LYS A 319 -13.88 -8.59 34.89
N SER A 320 -13.99 -9.63 34.06
CA SER A 320 -13.86 -11.03 34.52
C SER A 320 -12.46 -11.63 34.33
N THR A 321 -11.72 -11.17 33.32
CA THR A 321 -10.37 -11.66 32.98
C THR A 321 -9.25 -10.70 33.35
N GLY A 322 -9.55 -9.40 33.45
CA GLY A 322 -8.56 -8.33 33.55
C GLY A 322 -7.78 -8.06 32.25
N TYR A 323 -8.26 -8.51 31.07
CA TYR A 323 -7.70 -8.05 29.79
C TYR A 323 -7.88 -6.54 29.62
N GLU A 324 -7.00 -5.91 28.85
CA GLU A 324 -7.11 -4.49 28.52
C GLU A 324 -6.86 -4.23 27.04
N GLU A 325 -7.84 -3.67 26.35
CA GLU A 325 -7.71 -3.19 24.98
C GLU A 325 -7.60 -1.66 24.98
N LYS A 326 -6.88 -1.12 24.00
CA LYS A 326 -6.61 0.32 23.86
C LYS A 326 -6.87 0.78 22.44
N THR A 327 -7.44 1.98 22.31
CA THR A 327 -7.59 2.70 21.04
C THR A 327 -7.32 4.18 21.29
N SER A 328 -6.88 4.92 20.28
CA SER A 328 -6.65 6.36 20.40
C SER A 328 -7.34 7.12 19.27
N LYS A 329 -8.06 8.19 19.61
CA LYS A 329 -8.83 9.01 18.67
C LYS A 329 -8.31 10.44 18.70
N MET A 330 -7.84 10.94 17.56
CA MET A 330 -7.49 12.35 17.41
C MET A 330 -8.76 13.18 17.12
N LEU A 331 -8.84 14.36 17.73
CA LEU A 331 -9.94 15.31 17.67
C LEU A 331 -9.42 16.67 17.17
N THR A 332 -10.13 17.24 16.20
CA THR A 332 -9.88 18.60 15.71
C THR A 332 -10.51 19.63 16.66
N VAL A 333 -9.72 20.60 17.12
CA VAL A 333 -10.17 21.66 18.02
C VAL A 333 -9.93 23.03 17.38
N ALA A 334 -11.03 23.76 17.16
CA ALA A 334 -11.02 25.04 16.45
C ALA A 334 -11.17 26.24 17.41
N GLN A 335 -10.61 27.38 17.00
CA GLN A 335 -10.75 28.66 17.69
C GLN A 335 -12.03 29.42 17.26
N THR A 336 -12.46 29.24 16.02
CA THR A 336 -13.69 29.80 15.43
C THR A 336 -14.62 28.65 14.99
N PRO A 337 -15.96 28.87 14.99
CA PRO A 337 -16.91 27.87 14.48
C PRO A 337 -16.96 27.83 12.94
N LEU A 338 -16.26 28.75 12.28
CA LEU A 338 -16.31 29.01 10.85
C LEU A 338 -14.89 29.01 10.27
N SER A 339 -14.77 28.47 9.06
CA SER A 339 -13.66 28.56 8.11
C SER A 339 -14.18 29.23 6.82
N ILE A 340 -13.30 29.89 6.07
CA ILE A 340 -13.63 30.58 4.82
C ILE A 340 -12.64 30.14 3.75
N GLN A 341 -13.13 29.68 2.61
CA GLN A 341 -12.33 29.49 1.40
C GLN A 341 -12.77 30.49 0.32
N ILE A 342 -11.81 30.92 -0.51
CA ILE A 342 -12.05 31.82 -1.65
C ILE A 342 -11.60 31.08 -2.90
N ILE A 343 -12.54 30.38 -3.55
CA ILE A 343 -12.29 29.57 -4.73
C ILE A 343 -12.69 30.39 -5.97
N PRO A 344 -11.74 30.82 -6.82
CA PRO A 344 -12.09 31.41 -8.11
C PRO A 344 -12.65 30.34 -9.03
N GLU A 345 -13.60 30.70 -9.91
CA GLU A 345 -14.18 29.76 -10.88
C GLU A 345 -13.21 29.30 -11.99
N GLY A 346 -12.05 29.95 -12.12
CA GLY A 346 -10.99 29.58 -13.06
C GLY A 346 -9.62 30.12 -12.64
N THR A 347 -8.56 29.66 -13.31
CA THR A 347 -7.17 30.06 -13.01
C THR A 347 -6.85 31.50 -13.40
N VAL A 348 -7.55 32.06 -14.38
CA VAL A 348 -7.42 33.47 -14.81
C VAL A 348 -8.78 34.10 -15.07
N PHE A 349 -8.97 35.35 -14.62
CA PHE A 349 -10.17 36.12 -14.92
C PHE A 349 -10.11 36.73 -16.32
N LYS A 350 -11.27 36.94 -16.97
CA LYS A 350 -11.32 37.57 -18.30
C LYS A 350 -11.74 39.05 -18.15
N PRO A 351 -10.90 40.04 -18.48
CA PRO A 351 -11.25 41.45 -18.33
C PRO A 351 -12.57 41.84 -19.03
N SER A 352 -13.41 42.62 -18.35
CA SER A 352 -14.76 43.05 -18.78
C SER A 352 -15.83 41.96 -18.94
N LEU A 353 -15.55 40.68 -18.62
CA LEU A 353 -16.59 39.67 -18.38
C LEU A 353 -16.96 39.60 -16.88
N PRO A 354 -18.09 38.97 -16.54
CA PRO A 354 -18.27 38.43 -15.21
C PRO A 354 -17.07 37.54 -14.83
N PHE A 355 -16.66 37.62 -13.57
CA PHE A 355 -15.80 36.60 -12.96
C PHE A 355 -16.22 36.38 -11.52
N GLU A 356 -16.47 35.13 -11.17
CA GLU A 356 -17.11 34.72 -9.93
C GLU A 356 -16.11 34.02 -8.99
N PHE A 357 -16.20 34.37 -7.70
CA PHE A 357 -15.56 33.60 -6.64
C PHE A 357 -16.64 32.86 -5.87
N LEU A 358 -16.51 31.54 -5.83
CA LEU A 358 -17.22 30.73 -4.86
C LEU A 358 -16.56 30.92 -3.49
N ILE A 359 -17.23 31.69 -2.65
CA ILE A 359 -16.88 31.85 -1.25
C ILE A 359 -17.54 30.69 -0.52
N VAL A 360 -16.73 29.73 -0.07
CA VAL A 360 -17.19 28.63 0.78
C VAL A 360 -17.04 29.08 2.23
N THR A 361 -18.13 28.99 2.98
CA THR A 361 -18.14 29.12 4.43
C THR A 361 -18.54 27.78 5.02
N GLU A 362 -17.67 27.25 5.85
CA GLU A 362 -17.77 25.87 6.33
C GLU A 362 -17.43 25.80 7.81
N THR A 363 -17.94 24.78 8.49
CA THR A 363 -17.42 24.38 9.80
C THR A 363 -16.07 23.66 9.64
N PRO A 364 -15.25 23.55 10.70
CA PRO A 364 -13.99 22.81 10.72
C PRO A 364 -13.98 21.37 10.15
N ASP A 365 -15.15 20.70 10.05
CA ASP A 365 -15.35 19.42 9.37
C ASP A 365 -15.78 19.54 7.89
N ASN A 366 -15.50 20.69 7.26
CA ASN A 366 -15.84 21.04 5.88
C ASN A 366 -17.35 20.92 5.54
N ARG A 367 -18.23 20.97 6.55
CA ARG A 367 -19.70 21.00 6.32
C ARG A 367 -20.14 22.45 6.04
N PRO A 368 -21.08 22.70 5.11
CA PRO A 368 -21.42 24.06 4.73
C PRO A 368 -22.16 24.82 5.84
N SER A 369 -21.82 26.09 6.07
CA SER A 369 -22.38 26.95 7.14
C SER A 369 -22.69 28.36 6.64
N ASP A 370 -23.91 28.85 6.89
CA ASP A 370 -24.42 30.13 6.37
C ASP A 370 -23.99 31.32 7.24
N ALA A 371 -23.36 32.33 6.63
CA ALA A 371 -22.79 33.51 7.28
C ALA A 371 -22.78 34.76 6.36
N ASP A 372 -22.84 35.95 6.96
CA ASP A 372 -22.63 37.26 6.30
C ASP A 372 -21.13 37.53 6.13
N VAL A 373 -20.59 37.27 4.94
CA VAL A 373 -19.16 37.45 4.64
C VAL A 373 -18.89 38.86 4.09
N ARG A 374 -17.99 39.60 4.75
CA ARG A 374 -17.48 40.90 4.27
C ARG A 374 -16.28 40.66 3.38
N ILE A 375 -16.25 41.30 2.22
CA ILE A 375 -15.26 41.06 1.19
C ILE A 375 -14.72 42.39 0.67
N THR A 376 -13.40 42.54 0.68
CA THR A 376 -12.67 43.65 0.06
C THR A 376 -11.92 43.12 -1.16
N VAL A 377 -12.17 43.71 -2.33
CA VAL A 377 -11.54 43.36 -3.60
C VAL A 377 -10.64 44.50 -4.06
N ARG A 378 -9.38 44.22 -4.39
CA ARG A 378 -8.39 45.20 -4.85
C ARG A 378 -7.95 44.84 -6.27
N TYR A 379 -7.90 45.81 -7.18
CA TYR A 379 -7.51 45.60 -8.58
C TYR A 379 -6.15 46.25 -8.87
N ILE A 380 -5.27 45.48 -9.51
CA ILE A 380 -3.87 45.82 -9.78
C ILE A 380 -3.68 46.06 -11.29
N ASP A 381 -2.95 47.12 -11.66
CA ASP A 381 -2.59 47.41 -13.05
C ASP A 381 -1.24 46.83 -13.48
N LYS A 382 -0.97 46.85 -14.78
CA LYS A 382 0.29 46.39 -15.42
C LYS A 382 1.58 47.08 -14.95
N ASP A 383 1.46 48.11 -14.09
CA ASP A 383 2.57 48.84 -13.49
C ASP A 383 2.63 48.55 -11.96
N PHE A 384 1.99 47.47 -11.52
CA PHE A 384 1.89 46.95 -10.14
C PHE A 384 1.19 47.89 -9.13
N ASN A 385 0.29 48.78 -9.58
CA ASN A 385 -0.44 49.70 -8.70
C ASN A 385 -1.85 49.22 -8.37
N GLU A 386 -2.24 49.27 -7.10
CA GLU A 386 -3.65 49.23 -6.68
C GLU A 386 -4.34 50.50 -7.20
N PHE A 387 -5.23 50.36 -8.19
CA PHE A 387 -5.90 51.50 -8.85
C PHE A 387 -7.39 51.62 -8.51
N LYS A 388 -7.98 50.57 -7.93
CA LYS A 388 -9.40 50.50 -7.56
C LYS A 388 -9.58 49.44 -6.46
N THR A 389 -10.44 49.74 -5.49
CA THR A 389 -10.87 48.78 -4.46
C THR A 389 -12.39 48.84 -4.28
N GLU A 390 -13.03 47.68 -4.04
CA GLU A 390 -14.47 47.47 -3.87
C GLU A 390 -14.74 46.70 -2.58
N ASP A 391 -15.55 47.25 -1.68
CA ASP A 391 -16.09 46.52 -0.53
C ASP A 391 -17.51 46.00 -0.84
N LYS A 392 -17.75 44.72 -0.52
CA LYS A 392 -19.05 44.04 -0.66
C LYS A 392 -19.35 43.22 0.61
N THR A 393 -20.63 42.91 0.82
CA THR A 393 -21.05 41.85 1.74
C THR A 393 -21.87 40.85 0.94
N ILE A 394 -21.65 39.55 1.16
CA ILE A 394 -22.49 38.49 0.62
C ILE A 394 -23.07 37.65 1.74
N GLU A 395 -24.28 37.14 1.51
CA GLU A 395 -24.94 36.13 2.33
C GLU A 395 -24.61 34.76 1.69
N THR A 396 -23.97 33.86 2.43
CA THR A 396 -23.70 32.49 1.99
C THR A 396 -24.88 31.58 2.33
N LYS A 397 -25.21 30.63 1.45
CA LYS A 397 -26.38 29.74 1.56
C LYS A 397 -26.02 28.31 1.22
N ASN A 398 -26.40 27.38 2.10
CA ASN A 398 -25.78 26.06 2.17
C ASN A 398 -24.24 26.19 2.10
N GLY A 399 -23.69 27.08 2.94
CA GLY A 399 -22.27 27.43 3.05
C GLY A 399 -21.58 27.90 1.76
N LYS A 400 -22.35 28.39 0.78
CA LYS A 400 -21.81 28.84 -0.51
C LYS A 400 -22.38 30.21 -0.87
N GLY A 401 -21.50 31.16 -1.18
CA GLY A 401 -21.87 32.50 -1.61
C GLY A 401 -21.11 32.87 -2.87
N ILE A 402 -21.81 33.36 -3.87
CA ILE A 402 -21.22 33.75 -5.16
C ILE A 402 -20.89 35.24 -5.13
N LEU A 403 -19.58 35.55 -5.13
CA LEU A 403 -19.07 36.90 -5.33
C LEU A 403 -18.88 37.14 -6.83
N SER A 404 -19.95 37.62 -7.49
CA SER A 404 -19.88 38.04 -8.89
C SER A 404 -19.15 39.39 -9.01
N LEU A 405 -18.05 39.41 -9.77
CA LEU A 405 -17.26 40.61 -10.11
C LEU A 405 -17.36 40.91 -11.62
N THR A 406 -16.89 42.07 -12.03
CA THR A 406 -16.65 42.38 -13.45
C THR A 406 -15.34 43.16 -13.53
N PRO A 407 -14.19 42.47 -13.65
CA PRO A 407 -12.88 43.10 -13.57
C PRO A 407 -12.68 44.17 -14.65
N PRO A 408 -12.15 45.37 -14.32
CA PRO A 408 -11.94 46.45 -15.29
C PRO A 408 -11.01 46.07 -16.45
N ASP A 409 -11.14 46.78 -17.57
CA ASP A 409 -10.34 46.65 -18.81
C ASP A 409 -8.80 46.74 -18.61
N LYS A 410 -8.35 47.26 -17.48
CA LYS A 410 -6.93 47.49 -17.13
C LYS A 410 -6.41 46.62 -15.98
N ALA A 411 -7.27 45.81 -15.38
CA ALA A 411 -6.82 44.90 -14.33
C ALA A 411 -5.99 43.77 -14.95
N VAL A 412 -4.77 43.56 -14.44
CA VAL A 412 -3.92 42.41 -14.78
C VAL A 412 -3.91 41.36 -13.67
N ALA A 413 -4.15 41.78 -12.44
CA ALA A 413 -4.36 40.92 -11.28
C ALA A 413 -5.42 41.55 -10.38
N LEU A 414 -6.06 40.73 -9.55
CA LEU A 414 -6.95 41.18 -8.48
C LEU A 414 -6.77 40.34 -7.23
N GLN A 415 -6.95 40.96 -6.07
CA GLN A 415 -6.90 40.32 -4.75
C GLN A 415 -8.27 40.39 -4.09
N VAL A 416 -8.75 39.28 -3.54
CA VAL A 416 -9.98 39.17 -2.76
C VAL A 416 -9.62 38.84 -1.32
N GLU A 417 -10.15 39.58 -0.35
CA GLU A 417 -9.95 39.39 1.09
C GLU A 417 -11.33 39.24 1.76
N ALA A 418 -11.60 38.11 2.40
CA ALA A 418 -12.90 37.77 2.98
C ALA A 418 -12.83 37.58 4.51
N ASN A 419 -13.84 38.06 5.24
CA ASN A 419 -13.89 38.09 6.70
C ASN A 419 -15.31 37.80 7.22
N ALA A 420 -15.46 36.82 8.11
CA ALA A 420 -16.71 36.46 8.78
C ALA A 420 -16.46 35.77 10.13
N GLU A 421 -17.25 36.09 11.15
CA GLU A 421 -17.26 35.45 12.50
C GLU A 421 -15.90 35.26 13.22
N GLY A 422 -14.87 36.01 12.81
CA GLY A 422 -13.50 35.91 13.35
C GLY A 422 -12.53 35.12 12.47
N ALA A 423 -13.04 34.40 11.47
CA ALA A 423 -12.26 33.81 10.39
C ALA A 423 -11.97 34.85 9.28
N SER A 424 -10.83 34.68 8.61
CA SER A 424 -10.41 35.51 7.48
C SER A 424 -9.63 34.69 6.46
N ALA A 425 -9.81 34.98 5.18
CA ALA A 425 -9.10 34.35 4.07
C ALA A 425 -8.76 35.39 2.99
N TRP A 426 -7.80 35.08 2.12
CA TRP A 426 -7.52 35.91 0.94
C TRP A 426 -7.04 35.04 -0.24
N LYS A 427 -7.22 35.56 -1.47
CA LYS A 427 -6.76 34.92 -2.72
C LYS A 427 -6.38 36.00 -3.74
N ALA A 428 -5.43 35.69 -4.63
CA ALA A 428 -5.12 36.51 -5.81
C ALA A 428 -5.40 35.70 -7.09
N VAL A 429 -5.76 36.40 -8.17
CA VAL A 429 -6.02 35.83 -9.51
C VAL A 429 -5.53 36.80 -10.59
N GLU A 430 -4.95 36.28 -11.67
CA GLU A 430 -4.42 37.07 -12.80
C GLU A 430 -5.38 37.08 -14.00
N ALA A 431 -5.09 37.94 -15.00
CA ALA A 431 -5.94 38.12 -16.17
C ALA A 431 -5.55 37.21 -17.36
N GLY A 432 -6.55 36.74 -18.09
CA GLY A 432 -6.36 36.09 -19.39
C GLY A 432 -5.98 37.10 -20.49
N TYR A 433 -5.20 36.64 -21.48
CA TYR A 433 -4.69 37.46 -22.58
C TYR A 433 -5.46 37.24 -23.90
N SER A 434 -5.90 38.33 -24.52
CA SER A 434 -6.39 38.36 -25.90
C SER A 434 -5.85 39.60 -26.64
N PRO A 435 -5.19 39.44 -27.80
CA PRO A 435 -4.75 40.56 -28.63
C PRO A 435 -5.88 41.46 -29.15
N SER A 436 -7.11 40.94 -29.25
CA SER A 436 -8.29 41.71 -29.67
C SER A 436 -9.21 42.14 -28.52
N GLY A 437 -8.89 41.78 -27.27
CA GLY A 437 -9.74 41.99 -26.12
C GLY A 437 -11.06 41.20 -26.19
N ASN A 438 -11.04 40.00 -26.77
CA ASN A 438 -12.21 39.12 -26.84
C ASN A 438 -11.97 37.80 -26.10
N PHE A 439 -12.92 37.43 -25.26
CA PHE A 439 -12.79 36.29 -24.34
C PHE A 439 -14.05 35.40 -24.36
N ILE A 440 -13.88 34.16 -23.92
CA ILE A 440 -14.94 33.24 -23.49
C ILE A 440 -14.79 33.02 -21.98
N HIS A 441 -15.90 32.75 -21.30
CA HIS A 441 -15.91 32.14 -19.97
C HIS A 441 -16.98 31.03 -19.90
N VAL A 442 -16.73 29.94 -19.17
CA VAL A 442 -17.66 28.79 -19.05
C VAL A 442 -18.00 28.49 -17.58
N GLU A 443 -19.30 28.48 -17.25
CA GLU A 443 -19.83 28.12 -15.92
C GLU A 443 -20.57 26.77 -15.95
N GLN A 444 -20.47 25.97 -14.89
CA GLN A 444 -21.41 24.86 -14.64
C GLN A 444 -22.68 25.41 -14.00
N THR A 445 -23.85 25.07 -14.55
CA THR A 445 -25.16 25.57 -14.08
C THR A 445 -26.05 24.49 -13.48
N SER A 446 -25.65 23.22 -13.57
CA SER A 446 -26.27 22.08 -12.89
C SER A 446 -25.64 21.86 -11.51
N GLU A 447 -26.47 21.66 -10.48
CA GLU A 447 -26.03 21.43 -9.10
C GLU A 447 -25.57 19.97 -8.87
N GLY A 448 -24.54 19.79 -8.03
CA GLY A 448 -24.08 18.48 -7.56
C GLY A 448 -23.05 17.78 -8.47
N ILE A 449 -22.74 16.53 -8.10
CA ILE A 449 -21.96 15.59 -8.92
C ILE A 449 -22.96 14.63 -9.58
N PRO A 450 -23.07 14.58 -10.91
CA PRO A 450 -24.01 13.70 -11.60
C PRO A 450 -23.59 12.23 -11.53
N SER A 451 -24.55 11.34 -11.29
CA SER A 451 -24.39 9.91 -11.56
C SER A 451 -24.20 9.66 -13.06
N VAL A 452 -23.56 8.54 -13.43
CA VAL A 452 -23.47 8.10 -14.83
C VAL A 452 -24.86 8.00 -15.47
N GLY A 453 -25.05 8.67 -16.61
CA GLY A 453 -26.32 8.73 -17.35
C GLY A 453 -27.24 9.90 -16.99
N GLN A 454 -26.88 10.73 -15.99
CA GLN A 454 -27.59 11.98 -15.70
C GLN A 454 -27.16 13.12 -16.64
N GLU A 455 -28.00 14.15 -16.78
CA GLU A 455 -27.72 15.31 -17.65
C GLU A 455 -26.98 16.42 -16.89
N ILE A 456 -25.83 16.85 -17.41
CA ILE A 456 -25.02 17.97 -16.90
C ILE A 456 -25.17 19.18 -17.83
N VAL A 457 -25.20 20.40 -17.27
CA VAL A 457 -25.55 21.64 -18.00
C VAL A 457 -24.58 22.77 -17.68
N PHE A 458 -24.05 23.41 -18.72
CA PHE A 458 -23.08 24.51 -18.67
C PHE A 458 -23.59 25.73 -19.45
N ARG A 459 -23.14 26.93 -19.09
CA ARG A 459 -23.39 28.18 -19.81
C ARG A 459 -22.08 28.80 -20.28
N VAL A 460 -22.13 29.47 -21.44
CA VAL A 460 -20.98 30.07 -22.10
C VAL A 460 -21.19 31.59 -22.22
N HIS A 461 -20.33 32.37 -21.59
CA HIS A 461 -20.28 33.82 -21.75
C HIS A 461 -19.22 34.21 -22.77
N SER A 462 -19.41 35.32 -23.47
CA SER A 462 -18.45 35.85 -24.43
C SER A 462 -18.58 37.36 -24.53
N THR A 463 -17.45 38.07 -24.68
CA THR A 463 -17.45 39.54 -24.85
C THR A 463 -18.09 39.98 -26.16
N LYS A 464 -18.28 39.04 -27.10
CA LYS A 464 -18.71 39.31 -28.47
C LYS A 464 -19.34 38.06 -29.07
N GLU A 465 -20.64 38.12 -29.34
CA GLU A 465 -21.42 36.99 -29.88
C GLU A 465 -20.76 36.36 -31.11
N ALA A 466 -20.43 35.08 -31.02
CA ALA A 466 -20.01 34.24 -32.14
C ALA A 466 -21.20 33.54 -32.79
N ALA A 467 -21.02 33.04 -34.02
CA ALA A 467 -22.08 32.35 -34.77
C ALA A 467 -22.38 30.92 -34.27
N ASN A 468 -21.39 30.27 -33.65
CA ASN A 468 -21.50 29.00 -32.94
C ASN A 468 -20.44 28.97 -31.82
N PHE A 469 -20.70 28.23 -30.75
CA PHE A 469 -19.68 27.75 -29.79
C PHE A 469 -19.40 26.27 -30.08
N TYR A 470 -18.14 25.88 -30.08
CA TYR A 470 -17.69 24.50 -30.28
C TYR A 470 -17.16 23.95 -28.96
N TYR A 471 -17.37 22.67 -28.66
CA TYR A 471 -16.89 22.08 -27.42
C TYR A 471 -16.47 20.61 -27.55
N GLU A 472 -15.55 20.22 -26.68
CA GLU A 472 -15.00 18.88 -26.50
C GLU A 472 -15.12 18.49 -25.02
N VAL A 473 -15.41 17.21 -24.72
CA VAL A 473 -15.22 16.65 -23.37
C VAL A 473 -14.00 15.73 -23.41
N VAL A 474 -13.04 15.98 -22.51
CA VAL A 474 -11.78 15.24 -22.41
C VAL A 474 -11.71 14.53 -21.05
N SER A 475 -11.34 13.25 -21.02
CA SER A 475 -11.04 12.51 -19.79
C SER A 475 -10.05 11.39 -20.10
N ARG A 476 -9.07 11.15 -19.21
CA ARG A 476 -8.00 10.15 -19.39
C ARG A 476 -7.35 10.21 -20.77
N ASP A 477 -6.92 11.42 -21.13
CA ASP A 477 -6.33 11.83 -22.42
C ASP A 477 -7.10 11.44 -23.69
N GLN A 478 -8.39 11.10 -23.57
CA GLN A 478 -9.27 10.83 -24.71
C GLN A 478 -10.34 11.92 -24.84
N VAL A 479 -10.62 12.34 -26.07
CA VAL A 479 -11.82 13.15 -26.37
C VAL A 479 -13.02 12.20 -26.38
N VAL A 480 -13.80 12.22 -25.29
CA VAL A 480 -14.97 11.35 -25.06
C VAL A 480 -16.20 11.83 -25.83
N PHE A 481 -16.30 13.13 -26.11
CA PHE A 481 -17.46 13.72 -26.80
C PHE A 481 -17.08 15.00 -27.56
N THR A 482 -17.66 15.21 -28.75
CA THR A 482 -17.42 16.40 -29.59
C THR A 482 -18.74 16.96 -30.13
N ASN A 483 -19.02 18.26 -29.97
CA ASN A 483 -20.22 18.87 -30.55
C ASN A 483 -20.15 20.41 -30.65
N PHE A 484 -21.23 21.05 -31.12
CA PHE A 484 -21.35 22.50 -31.17
C PHE A 484 -22.76 22.96 -30.79
N THR A 485 -22.88 24.23 -30.40
CA THR A 485 -24.15 24.89 -30.09
C THR A 485 -24.22 26.30 -30.69
N LYS A 486 -25.44 26.84 -30.77
CA LYS A 486 -25.73 28.23 -31.14
C LYS A 486 -26.38 29.02 -29.99
N THR A 487 -26.76 28.34 -28.92
CA THR A 487 -27.13 28.97 -27.66
C THR A 487 -25.88 29.19 -26.83
N ASN A 488 -25.97 30.07 -25.84
CA ASN A 488 -24.99 30.21 -24.76
C ASN A 488 -25.08 29.06 -23.73
N GLU A 489 -25.52 27.87 -24.13
CA GLU A 489 -25.85 26.76 -23.23
C GLU A 489 -25.43 25.43 -23.88
N ILE A 490 -24.77 24.58 -23.09
CA ILE A 490 -24.28 23.25 -23.44
C ILE A 490 -24.93 22.25 -22.46
N ARG A 491 -25.46 21.14 -22.97
CA ARG A 491 -26.04 20.06 -22.15
C ARG A 491 -25.81 18.70 -22.79
N PHE A 492 -25.44 17.71 -21.96
CA PHE A 492 -25.20 16.33 -22.39
C PHE A 492 -25.41 15.35 -21.23
N ALA A 493 -25.62 14.07 -21.53
CA ALA A 493 -25.66 13.01 -20.53
C ALA A 493 -24.24 12.49 -20.24
N THR A 494 -23.94 12.23 -18.96
CA THR A 494 -22.65 11.65 -18.55
C THR A 494 -22.54 10.18 -18.97
N VAL A 495 -21.31 9.72 -19.18
CA VAL A 495 -20.99 8.33 -19.56
C VAL A 495 -19.89 7.77 -18.64
N PRO A 496 -19.72 6.43 -18.50
CA PRO A 496 -18.72 5.85 -17.61
C PRO A 496 -17.30 6.39 -17.84
N GLN A 497 -16.96 6.71 -19.09
CA GLN A 497 -15.66 7.23 -19.47
C GLN A 497 -15.31 8.61 -18.88
N MET A 498 -16.29 9.33 -18.32
CA MET A 498 -16.11 10.64 -17.66
C MET A 498 -15.89 10.54 -16.13
N ALA A 499 -15.96 9.34 -15.56
CA ALA A 499 -15.72 9.11 -14.13
C ALA A 499 -14.25 8.79 -13.85
N PRO A 500 -13.67 9.23 -12.71
CA PRO A 500 -14.30 10.07 -11.67
C PRO A 500 -14.37 11.56 -12.05
N SER A 501 -13.62 11.98 -13.08
CA SER A 501 -13.51 13.37 -13.49
C SER A 501 -13.17 13.56 -14.98
N ALA A 502 -13.56 14.72 -15.51
CA ALA A 502 -13.41 15.11 -16.91
C ALA A 502 -13.27 16.64 -17.04
N LYS A 503 -12.85 17.10 -18.22
CA LYS A 503 -12.71 18.52 -18.59
C LYS A 503 -13.65 18.84 -19.75
N LEU A 504 -14.45 19.92 -19.65
CA LEU A 504 -15.18 20.49 -20.78
C LEU A 504 -14.37 21.67 -21.33
N LEU A 505 -13.91 21.54 -22.57
CA LEU A 505 -13.22 22.59 -23.33
C LEU A 505 -14.20 23.25 -24.30
N VAL A 506 -14.26 24.59 -24.33
CA VAL A 506 -15.16 25.36 -25.20
C VAL A 506 -14.38 26.43 -25.95
N TYR A 507 -14.65 26.60 -27.25
CA TYR A 507 -13.96 27.58 -28.10
C TYR A 507 -14.88 28.23 -29.15
N GLN A 508 -14.54 29.45 -29.56
CA GLN A 508 -15.19 30.21 -30.62
C GLN A 508 -14.13 30.72 -31.61
N ILE A 509 -14.50 30.78 -32.89
CA ILE A 509 -13.65 31.34 -33.95
C ILE A 509 -14.26 32.67 -34.37
N LEU A 510 -13.55 33.78 -34.10
CA LEU A 510 -14.04 35.13 -34.30
C LEU A 510 -13.88 35.60 -35.76
N PRO A 511 -14.66 36.61 -36.23
CA PRO A 511 -14.57 37.11 -37.61
C PRO A 511 -13.21 37.70 -38.03
N ASN A 512 -12.31 38.02 -37.09
CA ASN A 512 -10.92 38.38 -37.35
C ASN A 512 -9.98 37.16 -37.48
N SER A 513 -10.53 35.94 -37.51
CA SER A 513 -9.81 34.66 -37.48
C SER A 513 -8.96 34.48 -36.22
N GLU A 514 -9.43 34.98 -35.07
CA GLU A 514 -8.83 34.74 -33.75
C GLU A 514 -9.64 33.68 -33.01
N VAL A 515 -8.96 32.75 -32.35
CA VAL A 515 -9.57 31.75 -31.46
C VAL A 515 -9.58 32.30 -30.04
N ALA A 516 -10.75 32.27 -29.41
CA ALA A 516 -10.86 32.36 -27.96
C ALA A 516 -11.36 31.01 -27.44
N ALA A 517 -10.77 30.54 -26.34
CA ALA A 517 -11.07 29.26 -25.72
C ALA A 517 -11.11 29.42 -24.20
N ASP A 518 -11.77 28.47 -23.52
CA ASP A 518 -11.84 28.35 -22.07
C ASP A 518 -12.17 26.90 -21.69
N TYR A 519 -11.84 26.44 -20.48
CA TYR A 519 -12.17 25.09 -20.02
C TYR A 519 -12.63 25.07 -18.55
N ILE A 520 -13.42 24.06 -18.20
CA ILE A 520 -13.89 23.80 -16.85
C ILE A 520 -13.78 22.29 -16.50
N PRO A 521 -13.11 21.91 -15.40
CA PRO A 521 -13.14 20.54 -14.89
C PRO A 521 -14.45 20.24 -14.16
N PHE A 522 -14.94 19.00 -14.27
CA PHE A 522 -16.12 18.52 -13.56
C PHE A 522 -15.95 17.07 -13.09
N LYS A 523 -16.65 16.68 -12.01
CA LYS A 523 -16.66 15.31 -11.49
C LYS A 523 -17.93 14.54 -11.92
N VAL A 524 -17.85 13.22 -11.94
CA VAL A 524 -18.95 12.27 -12.20
C VAL A 524 -18.85 11.14 -11.19
N GLU A 525 -19.98 10.66 -10.65
CA GLU A 525 -19.93 9.60 -9.62
C GLU A 525 -19.26 8.32 -10.14
N ALA A 526 -18.33 7.80 -9.33
CA ALA A 526 -17.43 6.72 -9.72
C ALA A 526 -18.02 5.35 -9.32
N SER A 527 -17.84 4.33 -10.17
CA SER A 527 -18.43 3.00 -9.98
C SER A 527 -17.62 1.91 -10.67
N TYR A 528 -17.69 0.67 -10.17
CA TYR A 528 -17.01 -0.46 -10.80
C TYR A 528 -17.61 -0.81 -12.17
N PRO A 529 -16.79 -1.15 -13.18
CA PRO A 529 -17.26 -1.62 -14.50
C PRO A 529 -18.17 -2.87 -14.51
N GLN A 530 -18.11 -3.69 -13.45
CA GLN A 530 -19.08 -4.77 -13.20
C GLN A 530 -19.54 -4.79 -11.74
N ASN A 531 -20.81 -5.13 -11.54
CA ASN A 531 -21.32 -5.52 -10.23
C ASN A 531 -20.82 -6.93 -9.85
N VAL A 532 -20.42 -7.10 -8.60
CA VAL A 532 -19.99 -8.37 -8.02
C VAL A 532 -20.72 -8.56 -6.70
N ALA A 533 -21.46 -9.66 -6.57
CA ALA A 533 -22.04 -10.11 -5.32
C ALA A 533 -21.27 -11.34 -4.82
N VAL A 534 -21.00 -11.38 -3.53
CA VAL A 534 -20.47 -12.55 -2.82
C VAL A 534 -21.32 -12.76 -1.57
N ASP A 535 -21.62 -14.03 -1.26
CA ASP A 535 -22.42 -14.41 -0.10
C ASP A 535 -21.95 -15.74 0.48
N PHE A 536 -22.19 -15.91 1.78
CA PHE A 536 -22.17 -17.22 2.43
C PHE A 536 -23.58 -17.83 2.41
N SER A 537 -23.68 -19.16 2.44
CA SER A 537 -24.95 -19.88 2.53
C SER A 537 -25.74 -19.65 3.83
N THR A 538 -25.16 -18.95 4.80
CA THR A 538 -25.79 -18.54 6.06
C THR A 538 -25.00 -17.36 6.67
N ASP A 539 -25.68 -16.52 7.46
CA ASP A 539 -25.06 -15.36 8.14
C ASP A 539 -24.36 -15.77 9.47
N GLU A 540 -24.80 -16.87 10.09
CA GLU A 540 -24.25 -17.42 11.33
C GLU A 540 -23.92 -18.92 11.19
N ALA A 541 -22.74 -19.33 11.65
CA ALA A 541 -22.31 -20.74 11.65
C ALA A 541 -21.58 -21.13 12.95
N ARG A 542 -21.31 -22.43 13.13
CA ARG A 542 -20.54 -22.97 14.26
C ARG A 542 -19.15 -23.46 13.83
N PRO A 543 -18.20 -23.55 14.77
CA PRO A 543 -16.93 -24.27 14.61
C PRO A 543 -17.10 -25.65 13.95
N GLY A 544 -16.57 -25.81 12.73
CA GLY A 544 -16.64 -27.06 11.98
C GLY A 544 -17.94 -27.34 11.22
N ASP A 545 -18.84 -26.37 11.07
CA ASP A 545 -19.93 -26.47 10.09
C ASP A 545 -19.37 -26.38 8.65
N GLU A 546 -20.06 -26.98 7.68
CA GLU A 546 -19.76 -26.83 6.25
C GLU A 546 -20.56 -25.65 5.67
N VAL A 547 -19.87 -24.66 5.10
CA VAL A 547 -20.53 -23.50 4.47
C VAL A 547 -20.14 -23.36 3.01
N LYS A 548 -21.06 -22.83 2.21
CA LYS A 548 -20.87 -22.59 0.78
C LYS A 548 -20.73 -21.10 0.53
N ILE A 549 -19.63 -20.70 -0.10
CA ILE A 549 -19.42 -19.35 -0.61
C ILE A 549 -19.92 -19.31 -2.05
N ASN A 550 -20.80 -18.36 -2.37
CA ASN A 550 -21.26 -18.13 -3.74
C ASN A 550 -20.72 -16.78 -4.23
N VAL A 551 -20.36 -16.71 -5.52
CA VAL A 551 -19.96 -15.48 -6.20
C VAL A 551 -20.79 -15.32 -7.47
N THR A 552 -21.30 -14.12 -7.71
CA THR A 552 -22.01 -13.75 -8.95
C THR A 552 -21.44 -12.44 -9.52
N ALA A 553 -20.98 -12.50 -10.77
CA ALA A 553 -20.46 -11.36 -11.55
C ALA A 553 -21.19 -11.23 -12.90
N GLU A 554 -20.97 -10.15 -13.64
CA GLU A 554 -21.66 -9.85 -14.91
C GLU A 554 -21.11 -10.60 -16.16
N GLY A 555 -20.62 -11.83 -15.97
CA GLY A 555 -20.03 -12.67 -17.01
C GLY A 555 -18.88 -13.50 -16.47
N GLN A 556 -18.23 -14.28 -17.35
CA GLN A 556 -17.09 -15.10 -16.95
C GLN A 556 -15.91 -14.21 -16.50
N SER A 557 -15.48 -14.46 -15.27
CA SER A 557 -14.44 -13.70 -14.56
C SER A 557 -13.54 -14.65 -13.78
N LYS A 558 -12.27 -14.29 -13.63
CA LYS A 558 -11.43 -14.84 -12.56
C LYS A 558 -11.75 -14.07 -11.27
N VAL A 559 -11.80 -14.74 -10.14
CA VAL A 559 -12.12 -14.16 -8.83
C VAL A 559 -11.05 -14.56 -7.83
N GLY A 560 -10.35 -13.57 -7.28
CA GLY A 560 -9.53 -13.75 -6.09
C GLY A 560 -10.40 -13.60 -4.84
N ILE A 561 -10.37 -14.58 -3.94
CA ILE A 561 -11.14 -14.60 -2.70
C ILE A 561 -10.17 -14.51 -1.52
N VAL A 562 -10.54 -13.73 -0.51
CA VAL A 562 -9.85 -13.65 0.78
C VAL A 562 -10.86 -13.63 1.93
N ALA A 563 -10.60 -14.40 3.00
CA ALA A 563 -11.38 -14.38 4.23
C ALA A 563 -10.45 -14.36 5.45
N VAL A 564 -10.56 -13.32 6.28
CA VAL A 564 -9.67 -13.04 7.42
C VAL A 564 -10.47 -12.68 8.67
N ASP A 565 -9.95 -13.03 9.84
CA ASP A 565 -10.55 -12.74 11.14
C ASP A 565 -10.70 -11.22 11.35
N LYS A 566 -11.88 -10.75 11.76
CA LYS A 566 -12.14 -9.35 12.11
C LYS A 566 -11.09 -8.78 13.08
N SER A 567 -10.60 -9.57 14.04
CA SER A 567 -9.58 -9.13 15.01
C SER A 567 -8.24 -8.73 14.38
N VAL A 568 -7.95 -9.12 13.14
CA VAL A 568 -6.75 -8.65 12.41
C VAL A 568 -6.89 -7.18 12.00
N PHE A 569 -8.09 -6.76 11.59
CA PHE A 569 -8.33 -5.38 11.10
C PHE A 569 -8.41 -4.36 12.24
N ILE A 570 -8.67 -4.81 13.48
CA ILE A 570 -8.54 -3.98 14.70
C ILE A 570 -7.08 -3.52 14.92
N LEU A 571 -6.09 -4.29 14.45
CA LEU A 571 -4.65 -3.95 14.61
C LEU A 571 -4.10 -3.06 13.49
N ALA A 572 -4.61 -3.21 12.27
CA ALA A 572 -4.24 -2.41 11.10
C ALA A 572 -5.29 -2.53 9.99
N GLU A 573 -5.57 -1.44 9.29
CA GLU A 573 -6.36 -1.45 8.05
C GLU A 573 -5.47 -1.12 6.85
N ASN A 574 -5.41 -2.03 5.87
CA ASN A 574 -4.97 -1.73 4.51
C ASN A 574 -5.67 -2.70 3.55
N ARG A 575 -6.65 -2.21 2.78
CA ARG A 575 -7.46 -2.98 1.83
C ARG A 575 -7.71 -2.16 0.57
N LEU A 576 -7.42 -2.73 -0.60
CA LEU A 576 -7.69 -2.10 -1.90
C LEU A 576 -9.19 -1.75 -2.04
N ASN A 577 -9.53 -0.45 -2.03
CA ASN A 577 -10.91 0.01 -2.08
C ASN A 577 -11.22 0.84 -3.34
N LEU A 578 -12.51 1.18 -3.56
CA LEU A 578 -12.97 1.93 -4.73
C LEU A 578 -12.29 3.31 -4.82
N GLU A 579 -12.06 3.94 -3.66
CA GLU A 579 -11.41 5.24 -3.54
C GLU A 579 -9.94 5.17 -3.96
N GLN A 580 -9.18 4.17 -3.52
CA GLN A 580 -7.79 3.94 -3.95
C GLN A 580 -7.68 3.63 -5.45
N VAL A 581 -8.61 2.83 -6.01
CA VAL A 581 -8.66 2.56 -7.46
C VAL A 581 -8.88 3.85 -8.27
N PHE A 582 -9.72 4.77 -7.79
CA PHE A 582 -9.95 6.05 -8.46
C PHE A 582 -8.93 7.14 -8.12
N ALA A 583 -8.31 7.11 -6.95
CA ALA A 583 -7.20 7.99 -6.59
C ALA A 583 -5.97 7.67 -7.45
N GLU A 584 -5.70 6.40 -7.76
CA GLU A 584 -4.65 5.99 -8.69
C GLU A 584 -4.96 6.44 -10.13
N LEU A 585 -6.24 6.37 -10.54
CA LEU A 585 -6.68 6.93 -11.83
C LEU A 585 -6.55 8.47 -11.88
N GLU A 586 -6.88 9.20 -10.81
CA GLU A 586 -6.63 10.65 -10.76
C GLU A 586 -5.11 10.94 -10.71
N ARG A 587 -4.29 10.16 -9.99
CA ARG A 587 -2.80 10.28 -9.94
C ARG A 587 -2.14 10.14 -11.31
N LEU A 588 -2.62 9.22 -12.13
CA LEU A 588 -2.01 8.90 -13.44
C LEU A 588 -2.54 9.75 -14.61
N TYR A 589 -3.78 10.24 -14.54
CA TYR A 589 -4.45 10.93 -15.67
C TYR A 589 -4.87 12.39 -15.39
N MET A 590 -4.60 12.90 -14.19
CA MET A 590 -4.57 14.35 -13.94
C MET A 590 -3.13 14.74 -13.61
N GLU A 591 -2.58 15.72 -14.33
CA GLU A 591 -1.50 16.53 -13.75
C GLU A 591 -2.00 17.06 -12.38
N PRO A 592 -1.21 16.96 -11.30
CA PRO A 592 -1.65 17.40 -9.99
C PRO A 592 -2.08 18.86 -10.07
N GLN A 593 -3.38 19.13 -9.86
CA GLN A 593 -3.93 20.46 -9.64
C GLN A 593 -3.35 20.96 -8.32
N ALA A 594 -2.12 21.45 -8.39
CA ALA A 594 -1.32 21.67 -7.21
C ALA A 594 -2.00 22.73 -6.34
N GLU A 595 -2.39 22.33 -5.12
CA GLU A 595 -2.66 23.28 -4.03
C GLU A 595 -1.33 23.89 -3.58
N LEU A 596 -0.72 24.67 -4.48
CA LEU A 596 0.36 25.58 -4.21
C LEU A 596 -0.16 26.59 -3.18
N HIS A 597 0.08 26.24 -1.92
CA HIS A 597 0.12 27.16 -0.79
C HIS A 597 1.37 28.07 -0.90
N GLU A 598 1.62 28.58 -2.11
CA GLU A 598 2.62 29.59 -2.36
C GLU A 598 2.13 30.92 -1.82
N VAL A 599 2.90 31.47 -0.89
CA VAL A 599 2.81 32.87 -0.50
C VAL A 599 3.45 33.69 -1.63
N SER A 600 2.82 33.69 -2.81
CA SER A 600 3.20 34.57 -3.91
C SER A 600 2.89 36.01 -3.53
N ILE A 601 3.92 36.68 -3.03
CA ILE A 601 3.96 38.14 -2.82
C ILE A 601 4.62 38.83 -4.02
N TYR A 602 4.22 38.38 -5.23
CA TYR A 602 4.51 38.90 -6.56
C TYR A 602 6.00 39.17 -6.85
N GLU A 603 6.71 38.20 -7.42
CA GLU A 603 7.97 38.50 -8.13
C GLU A 603 7.67 38.87 -9.61
N ASP A 604 6.78 38.16 -10.30
CA ASP A 604 6.36 38.43 -11.69
C ASP A 604 4.82 38.29 -11.88
N ILE A 605 4.28 38.66 -13.05
CA ILE A 605 2.87 38.45 -13.48
C ILE A 605 2.84 37.80 -14.87
N LEU A 606 2.03 36.75 -15.08
CA LEU A 606 2.02 35.92 -16.29
C LEU A 606 0.59 35.72 -16.86
N LEU A 607 0.21 36.58 -17.80
CA LEU A 607 -1.11 36.51 -18.44
C LEU A 607 -1.18 35.32 -19.42
N ARG A 608 -2.07 34.36 -19.18
CA ARG A 608 -2.20 33.15 -20.03
C ARG A 608 -3.09 33.41 -21.25
N GLY A 609 -2.67 32.92 -22.42
CA GLY A 609 -3.38 33.07 -23.69
C GLY A 609 -4.51 32.05 -23.88
N ALA A 610 -4.82 31.73 -25.14
CA ALA A 610 -5.73 30.63 -25.47
C ALA A 610 -4.98 29.35 -25.87
N GLU A 611 -3.68 29.41 -26.13
CA GLU A 611 -2.87 28.24 -26.48
C GLU A 611 -2.64 27.35 -25.25
N GLU A 612 -2.25 27.97 -24.15
CA GLU A 612 -2.10 27.34 -22.83
C GLU A 612 -3.42 26.75 -22.30
N ILE A 613 -4.56 27.29 -22.74
CA ILE A 613 -5.91 26.79 -22.41
C ILE A 613 -6.24 25.48 -23.16
N PHE A 614 -5.70 25.27 -24.38
CA PHE A 614 -5.76 23.96 -25.04
C PHE A 614 -4.81 22.96 -24.36
N GLU A 615 -3.60 23.40 -23.98
CA GLU A 615 -2.62 22.52 -23.30
C GLU A 615 -3.10 22.04 -21.93
N ASP A 616 -3.65 22.93 -21.09
CA ASP A 616 -4.30 22.60 -19.80
C ASP A 616 -5.44 21.60 -19.97
N ALA A 617 -6.19 21.69 -21.08
CA ALA A 617 -7.28 20.78 -21.40
C ALA A 617 -6.80 19.40 -21.91
N GLY A 618 -5.49 19.16 -22.01
CA GLY A 618 -4.89 17.90 -22.43
C GLY A 618 -4.82 17.71 -23.95
N VAL A 619 -4.91 18.78 -24.73
CA VAL A 619 -5.04 18.70 -26.20
C VAL A 619 -4.12 19.68 -26.95
N VAL A 620 -3.79 19.32 -28.19
CA VAL A 620 -3.05 20.16 -29.14
C VAL A 620 -4.00 20.60 -30.26
N VAL A 621 -3.95 21.88 -30.61
CA VAL A 621 -4.80 22.49 -31.63
C VAL A 621 -4.02 22.72 -32.94
N MET A 622 -4.60 22.26 -34.06
CA MET A 622 -4.10 22.47 -35.44
C MET A 622 -5.09 23.36 -36.18
N THR A 623 -4.68 24.51 -36.69
CA THR A 623 -5.65 25.53 -37.11
C THR A 623 -5.11 26.55 -38.10
N SER A 624 -6.00 26.96 -39.01
CA SER A 624 -5.81 28.12 -39.91
C SER A 624 -6.14 29.46 -39.26
N ALA A 625 -6.73 29.47 -38.06
CA ALA A 625 -7.02 30.66 -37.28
C ALA A 625 -5.88 30.96 -36.29
N LYS A 626 -5.72 32.23 -35.89
CA LYS A 626 -4.73 32.62 -34.89
C LYS A 626 -5.19 32.23 -33.47
N VAL A 627 -4.43 31.38 -32.81
CA VAL A 627 -4.45 31.21 -31.35
C VAL A 627 -3.49 32.25 -30.73
N PRO A 628 -3.82 32.89 -29.60
CA PRO A 628 -2.86 33.72 -28.85
C PRO A 628 -2.07 32.93 -27.80
N GLU A 629 -0.74 33.04 -27.87
CA GLU A 629 0.22 32.82 -26.77
C GLU A 629 0.05 33.89 -25.66
N GLY A 630 0.45 33.56 -24.43
CA GLY A 630 0.43 34.43 -23.24
C GLY A 630 1.52 35.52 -23.19
N LYS A 631 1.63 36.20 -22.03
CA LYS A 631 2.53 37.34 -21.84
C LYS A 631 2.88 37.67 -20.38
N GLU A 632 4.19 37.79 -20.12
CA GLU A 632 4.83 38.07 -18.83
C GLU A 632 5.14 39.57 -18.56
N TYR A 633 5.30 39.93 -17.27
CA TYR A 633 5.69 41.25 -16.75
C TYR A 633 6.54 41.14 -15.46
N GLU A 634 7.81 41.59 -15.48
CA GLU A 634 8.76 41.52 -14.35
C GLU A 634 8.63 42.65 -13.30
N GLN A 635 8.94 42.38 -12.01
CA GLN A 635 9.10 43.45 -10.98
C GLN A 635 10.55 43.94 -10.72
N PRO A 636 10.75 45.25 -10.45
CA PRO A 636 12.04 45.77 -9.98
C PRO A 636 12.29 45.59 -8.46
N TRP A 637 12.68 44.37 -8.05
CA TRP A 637 13.47 44.02 -6.84
C TRP A 637 13.19 44.72 -5.49
N ARG A 638 12.80 43.95 -4.45
CA ARG A 638 12.85 44.45 -3.06
C ARG A 638 13.26 43.40 -2.01
N GLN A 639 14.40 43.64 -1.36
CA GLN A 639 14.95 42.77 -0.30
C GLN A 639 14.07 42.72 0.96
N TRP A 640 13.75 41.51 1.43
CA TRP A 640 13.30 41.27 2.80
C TRP A 640 14.47 40.99 3.75
N LYS A 641 14.26 41.26 5.05
CA LYS A 641 15.17 40.87 6.14
C LYS A 641 14.41 40.03 7.16
N GLY A 642 14.71 38.74 7.23
CA GLY A 642 14.23 37.86 8.30
C GLY A 642 14.81 38.28 9.66
N GLY A 643 14.02 38.12 10.71
CA GLY A 643 14.44 38.28 12.10
C GLY A 643 14.00 37.07 12.91
N VAL A 644 14.96 36.29 13.40
CA VAL A 644 14.71 35.10 14.23
C VAL A 644 14.69 35.51 15.70
N MET A 645 13.74 34.97 16.47
CA MET A 645 13.81 34.96 17.94
C MET A 645 14.03 33.53 18.44
N VAL A 646 14.92 33.41 19.41
CA VAL A 646 15.22 32.16 20.14
C VAL A 646 14.79 32.37 21.60
N LEU A 647 14.24 31.33 22.23
CA LEU A 647 13.95 31.31 23.67
C LEU A 647 14.48 30.01 24.28
N GLU A 648 14.91 30.10 25.54
CA GLU A 648 15.69 29.08 26.23
C GLU A 648 14.81 28.13 27.06
N ALA A 649 15.29 26.90 27.28
CA ALA A 649 14.66 25.90 28.14
C ALA A 649 15.23 25.92 29.57
N ALA A 650 14.45 25.42 30.54
CA ALA A 650 14.86 25.22 31.93
C ALA A 650 14.19 23.95 32.52
N ASP A 651 14.81 23.37 33.55
CA ASP A 651 14.66 21.96 33.97
C ASP A 651 14.35 21.81 35.49
N GLY A 652 13.83 20.66 35.98
CA GLY A 652 13.81 20.38 37.43
C GLY A 652 12.83 19.36 38.09
N MET A 653 13.01 18.04 37.86
CA MET A 653 12.94 16.93 38.87
C MET A 653 11.65 16.50 39.64
N ALA A 654 11.66 15.26 40.18
CA ALA A 654 10.58 14.52 40.90
C ALA A 654 10.72 14.54 42.45
N VAL A 655 10.18 13.70 43.38
CA VAL A 655 9.62 12.30 43.52
C VAL A 655 8.78 12.26 44.87
N PRO A 656 8.21 11.15 45.48
CA PRO A 656 8.20 9.68 45.25
C PRO A 656 6.78 9.01 45.35
N ALA A 657 6.64 7.78 45.90
CA ALA A 657 5.41 6.95 45.99
C ALA A 657 5.20 6.21 47.37
N ALA A 658 4.05 5.52 47.59
CA ALA A 658 3.80 4.59 48.72
C ALA A 658 2.60 3.60 48.53
N THR A 659 2.61 2.44 49.22
CA THR A 659 1.65 1.29 49.14
C THR A 659 0.66 1.16 50.34
N PRO A 660 -0.37 0.28 50.30
CA PRO A 660 -0.40 -0.89 51.24
C PRO A 660 -1.18 -2.16 50.77
N ALA A 661 -1.22 -3.21 51.62
CA ALA A 661 -1.98 -4.49 51.54
C ALA A 661 -2.25 -5.04 52.97
N PRO A 662 -2.79 -6.26 53.28
CA PRO A 662 -3.64 -7.25 52.57
C PRO A 662 -4.89 -7.76 53.40
N VAL A 663 -5.41 -8.97 53.11
CA VAL A 663 -6.68 -9.66 53.53
C VAL A 663 -6.74 -10.22 54.99
N PRO A 664 -7.90 -10.72 55.53
CA PRO A 664 -8.28 -12.16 55.42
C PRO A 664 -9.81 -12.52 55.40
N ALA A 665 -10.15 -13.81 55.19
CA ALA A 665 -11.51 -14.40 55.06
C ALA A 665 -12.06 -15.08 56.35
N PRO A 666 -13.24 -15.77 56.30
CA PRO A 666 -13.23 -17.25 56.26
C PRO A 666 -14.38 -17.97 55.49
N THR A 667 -14.29 -19.30 55.41
CA THR A 667 -14.99 -20.28 54.53
C THR A 667 -16.18 -21.06 55.15
N GLN A 668 -17.02 -21.74 54.33
CA GLN A 668 -17.24 -23.21 54.42
C GLN A 668 -18.02 -23.84 53.23
N ASN A 669 -17.96 -25.17 53.09
CA ASN A 669 -18.24 -25.95 51.86
C ASN A 669 -19.45 -26.90 51.99
N ALA A 670 -20.02 -27.39 50.87
CA ALA A 670 -20.46 -28.80 50.73
C ALA A 670 -20.79 -29.22 49.27
N ALA A 671 -20.22 -30.37 48.87
CA ALA A 671 -20.26 -31.03 47.56
C ALA A 671 -21.63 -31.48 46.99
N GLY A 672 -21.67 -31.81 45.68
CA GLY A 672 -22.78 -32.58 45.07
C GLY A 672 -22.82 -32.62 43.53
N GLY A 673 -21.82 -33.20 42.86
CA GLY A 673 -21.81 -33.32 41.38
C GLY A 673 -22.32 -34.66 40.83
N GLU A 674 -23.10 -34.63 39.75
CA GLU A 674 -23.24 -35.69 38.73
C GLU A 674 -24.00 -35.13 37.50
N GLY A 675 -23.75 -35.68 36.31
CA GLY A 675 -24.50 -35.37 35.08
C GLY A 675 -24.03 -34.15 34.26
N LEU A 676 -22.74 -34.09 33.91
CA LEU A 676 -22.20 -33.10 32.97
C LEU A 676 -22.37 -33.56 31.50
N ALA A 677 -22.41 -32.61 30.57
CA ALA A 677 -22.52 -32.85 29.13
C ALA A 677 -21.19 -33.35 28.51
N GLU A 678 -21.30 -34.14 27.44
CA GLU A 678 -20.15 -34.62 26.66
C GLU A 678 -19.71 -33.59 25.60
N VAL A 679 -18.40 -33.46 25.40
CA VAL A 679 -17.79 -32.57 24.39
C VAL A 679 -18.04 -33.16 22.99
N GLN A 680 -18.66 -32.39 22.10
CA GLN A 680 -19.00 -32.86 20.74
C GLN A 680 -17.85 -32.73 19.74
N ARG A 681 -16.98 -31.71 19.91
CA ARG A 681 -15.81 -31.42 19.09
C ARG A 681 -14.73 -30.80 19.99
N VAL A 682 -13.47 -31.15 19.76
CA VAL A 682 -12.33 -30.44 20.35
C VAL A 682 -11.83 -29.43 19.32
N ARG A 683 -11.68 -28.18 19.73
CA ARG A 683 -11.33 -27.04 18.88
C ARG A 683 -9.81 -26.83 18.88
N GLN A 684 -9.20 -26.78 17.69
CA GLN A 684 -7.75 -26.76 17.52
C GLN A 684 -7.26 -25.95 16.30
N PHE A 685 -8.13 -25.69 15.31
CA PHE A 685 -7.77 -24.95 14.10
C PHE A 685 -8.16 -23.47 14.20
N PHE A 686 -7.19 -22.65 14.60
CA PHE A 686 -7.34 -21.20 14.83
C PHE A 686 -6.44 -20.37 13.88
N PRO A 687 -6.74 -20.32 12.57
CA PRO A 687 -6.00 -19.47 11.64
C PRO A 687 -6.32 -17.97 11.84
N GLU A 688 -5.47 -17.10 11.31
CA GLU A 688 -5.74 -15.65 11.21
C GLU A 688 -6.36 -15.31 9.83
N THR A 689 -5.87 -15.97 8.79
CA THR A 689 -6.40 -15.97 7.41
C THR A 689 -7.01 -17.35 7.15
N TRP A 690 -8.32 -17.43 6.92
CA TRP A 690 -9.02 -18.69 6.62
C TRP A 690 -8.89 -19.06 5.15
N LEU A 691 -9.14 -18.11 4.23
CA LEU A 691 -9.14 -18.36 2.79
C LEU A 691 -8.23 -17.38 2.05
N TRP A 692 -7.45 -17.92 1.13
CA TRP A 692 -6.75 -17.18 0.08
C TRP A 692 -6.80 -18.04 -1.19
N LEU A 693 -7.83 -17.81 -2.01
CA LEU A 693 -8.21 -18.72 -3.10
C LEU A 693 -8.40 -17.98 -4.43
N GLU A 694 -8.30 -18.72 -5.53
CA GLU A 694 -8.72 -18.27 -6.87
C GLU A 694 -9.81 -19.19 -7.42
N LEU A 695 -10.86 -18.63 -8.02
CA LEU A 695 -11.81 -19.39 -8.84
C LEU A 695 -12.07 -18.71 -10.19
N VAL A 696 -12.58 -19.47 -11.17
CA VAL A 696 -13.09 -18.93 -12.44
C VAL A 696 -14.56 -19.24 -12.54
N THR A 697 -15.39 -18.22 -12.78
CA THR A 697 -16.85 -18.38 -12.85
C THR A 697 -17.32 -19.03 -14.14
N ASP A 698 -18.56 -19.52 -14.15
CA ASP A 698 -19.21 -20.06 -15.35
C ASP A 698 -19.50 -18.94 -16.39
N SER A 699 -19.99 -19.32 -17.57
CA SER A 699 -20.32 -18.36 -18.64
C SER A 699 -21.50 -17.42 -18.31
N SER A 700 -22.14 -17.59 -17.16
CA SER A 700 -23.15 -16.68 -16.59
C SER A 700 -22.65 -15.95 -15.34
N GLY A 701 -21.33 -15.99 -15.09
CA GLY A 701 -20.67 -15.27 -14.01
C GLY A 701 -20.85 -15.85 -12.62
N ARG A 702 -21.32 -17.09 -12.49
CA ARG A 702 -21.54 -17.75 -11.18
C ARG A 702 -20.39 -18.69 -10.83
N GLY A 703 -19.91 -18.62 -9.61
CA GLY A 703 -18.93 -19.54 -9.03
C GLY A 703 -19.34 -19.91 -7.59
N SER A 704 -18.85 -21.04 -7.09
CA SER A 704 -19.04 -21.39 -5.68
C SER A 704 -17.98 -22.35 -5.17
N VAL A 705 -17.63 -22.23 -3.90
CA VAL A 705 -16.70 -23.08 -3.16
C VAL A 705 -17.38 -23.54 -1.86
N GLU A 706 -17.04 -24.73 -1.37
CA GLU A 706 -17.60 -25.35 -0.15
C GLU A 706 -16.42 -25.61 0.80
N GLU A 707 -16.46 -25.04 2.00
CA GLU A 707 -15.34 -25.01 2.95
C GLU A 707 -15.83 -25.26 4.39
N THR A 708 -15.01 -25.95 5.19
CA THR A 708 -15.25 -26.14 6.62
C THR A 708 -14.92 -24.85 7.39
N VAL A 709 -15.84 -24.41 8.26
CA VAL A 709 -15.67 -23.24 9.14
C VAL A 709 -14.58 -23.50 10.20
N PRO A 710 -13.61 -22.59 10.42
CA PRO A 710 -12.57 -22.75 11.43
C PRO A 710 -13.09 -22.82 12.86
N ASP A 711 -12.23 -23.20 13.82
CA ASP A 711 -12.62 -23.33 15.22
C ASP A 711 -12.66 -21.98 15.99
N THR A 712 -12.21 -20.90 15.36
CA THR A 712 -12.23 -19.53 15.90
C THR A 712 -13.67 -18.99 15.99
N ILE A 713 -14.05 -18.52 17.18
CA ILE A 713 -15.31 -17.81 17.41
C ILE A 713 -15.04 -16.32 17.18
N THR A 714 -15.42 -15.83 16.00
CA THR A 714 -15.14 -14.48 15.49
C THR A 714 -16.06 -14.19 14.29
N THR A 715 -16.00 -12.97 13.74
CA THR A 715 -16.55 -12.64 12.43
C THR A 715 -15.48 -12.80 11.35
N TRP A 716 -15.73 -13.63 10.34
CA TRP A 716 -14.85 -13.75 9.16
C TRP A 716 -15.26 -12.71 8.11
N MET A 717 -14.35 -11.80 7.79
CA MET A 717 -14.55 -10.75 6.80
C MET A 717 -14.14 -11.27 5.41
N LEU A 718 -15.13 -11.62 4.58
CA LEU A 718 -14.97 -12.17 3.24
C LEU A 718 -14.95 -11.07 2.18
N ARG A 719 -14.10 -11.25 1.16
CA ARG A 719 -13.92 -10.30 0.07
C ARG A 719 -13.56 -11.04 -1.22
N ALA A 720 -14.13 -10.57 -2.33
CA ALA A 720 -14.01 -11.18 -3.64
C ALA A 720 -13.71 -10.12 -4.72
N VAL A 721 -12.52 -10.19 -5.31
CA VAL A 721 -12.07 -9.30 -6.41
C VAL A 721 -12.21 -10.04 -7.73
N ALA A 722 -13.16 -9.60 -8.57
CA ALA A 722 -13.46 -10.24 -9.85
C ALA A 722 -12.96 -9.44 -11.05
N LEU A 723 -12.33 -10.14 -11.99
CA LEU A 723 -11.76 -9.59 -13.22
C LEU A 723 -12.41 -10.26 -14.45
N SER A 724 -13.18 -9.49 -15.21
CA SER A 724 -13.79 -9.92 -16.48
C SER A 724 -13.01 -9.37 -17.67
N LYS A 725 -12.71 -10.21 -18.66
CA LYS A 725 -12.12 -9.76 -19.94
C LYS A 725 -13.05 -8.85 -20.75
N GLU A 726 -14.37 -8.98 -20.57
CA GLU A 726 -15.36 -8.15 -21.28
C GLU A 726 -15.79 -6.93 -20.46
N LYS A 727 -16.04 -7.08 -19.15
CA LYS A 727 -16.55 -6.00 -18.30
C LYS A 727 -15.48 -5.18 -17.58
N GLY A 728 -14.39 -5.80 -17.13
CA GLY A 728 -13.37 -5.17 -16.29
C GLY A 728 -13.39 -5.61 -14.83
N LEU A 729 -12.86 -4.78 -13.94
CA LEU A 729 -12.81 -4.97 -12.48
C LEU A 729 -14.19 -4.82 -11.81
N GLY A 730 -14.40 -5.58 -10.73
CA GLY A 730 -15.38 -5.28 -9.69
C GLY A 730 -15.03 -6.01 -8.38
N ILE A 731 -15.49 -5.49 -7.24
CA ILE A 731 -15.23 -6.05 -5.91
C ILE A 731 -16.56 -6.21 -5.16
N GLY A 732 -16.72 -7.31 -4.44
CA GLY A 732 -17.79 -7.54 -3.47
C GLY A 732 -17.24 -8.02 -2.13
N GLU A 733 -17.94 -7.70 -1.03
CA GLU A 733 -17.55 -8.08 0.34
C GLU A 733 -18.77 -8.63 1.11
N ALA A 734 -18.53 -9.49 2.08
CA ALA A 734 -19.53 -10.14 2.94
C ALA A 734 -18.91 -10.53 4.29
N GLN A 735 -19.70 -11.06 5.22
CA GLN A 735 -19.22 -11.53 6.52
C GLN A 735 -19.93 -12.81 6.97
N LEU A 736 -19.26 -13.62 7.79
CA LEU A 736 -19.83 -14.79 8.46
C LEU A 736 -19.52 -14.73 9.96
N THR A 737 -20.55 -14.72 10.79
CA THR A 737 -20.38 -14.75 12.25
C THR A 737 -20.28 -16.20 12.74
N VAL A 738 -19.15 -16.57 13.33
CA VAL A 738 -18.95 -17.91 13.89
C VAL A 738 -19.13 -17.86 15.39
N PHE A 739 -20.20 -18.47 15.90
CA PHE A 739 -20.62 -18.32 17.29
C PHE A 739 -21.11 -19.62 17.92
N GLN A 740 -20.85 -19.77 19.22
CA GLN A 740 -21.37 -20.85 20.06
C GLN A 740 -21.86 -20.24 21.38
N PRO A 741 -23.07 -20.55 21.89
CA PRO A 741 -23.58 -19.93 23.12
C PRO A 741 -22.82 -20.28 24.40
N PHE A 742 -21.99 -21.32 24.37
CA PHE A 742 -21.12 -21.72 25.48
C PHE A 742 -19.77 -22.17 24.93
N PHE A 743 -18.68 -21.52 25.35
CA PHE A 743 -17.32 -21.85 24.90
C PHE A 743 -16.26 -21.36 25.89
N LEU A 744 -15.04 -21.86 25.74
CA LEU A 744 -13.87 -21.39 26.47
C LEU A 744 -12.81 -20.76 25.54
N SER A 745 -11.99 -19.90 26.10
CA SER A 745 -10.82 -19.29 25.45
C SER A 745 -9.62 -19.42 26.38
N ILE A 746 -8.54 -20.00 25.87
CA ILE A 746 -7.26 -20.15 26.58
C ILE A 746 -6.33 -19.02 26.16
N ASP A 747 -5.71 -18.35 27.12
CA ASP A 747 -4.62 -17.39 26.93
C ASP A 747 -3.27 -18.04 27.27
N LEU A 748 -2.31 -17.87 26.38
CA LEU A 748 -0.96 -18.46 26.44
C LEU A 748 0.05 -17.46 25.86
N PRO A 749 1.28 -17.40 26.38
CA PRO A 749 2.36 -16.63 25.78
C PRO A 749 2.80 -17.25 24.43
N TYR A 750 3.58 -16.50 23.66
CA TYR A 750 4.18 -16.98 22.40
C TYR A 750 5.17 -18.14 22.64
N SER A 751 6.09 -17.96 23.59
CA SER A 751 6.99 -18.98 24.12
C SER A 751 7.11 -18.88 25.64
N CYS A 752 7.70 -19.89 26.28
CA CYS A 752 8.08 -19.87 27.69
C CYS A 752 9.35 -20.70 27.94
N ILE A 753 10.08 -20.37 29.00
CA ILE A 753 11.33 -21.07 29.37
C ILE A 753 10.99 -22.23 30.31
N ARG A 754 11.67 -23.37 30.11
CA ARG A 754 11.51 -24.54 30.99
C ARG A 754 11.85 -24.20 32.44
N GLY A 755 11.03 -24.70 33.37
CA GLY A 755 11.19 -24.46 34.80
C GLY A 755 10.58 -23.14 35.31
N GLU A 756 10.15 -22.22 34.45
CA GLU A 756 9.42 -21.01 34.87
C GLU A 756 7.94 -21.30 35.16
N GLU A 757 7.36 -20.58 36.12
CA GLU A 757 5.94 -20.71 36.50
C GLU A 757 5.10 -19.62 35.84
N PHE A 758 4.06 -19.99 35.08
CA PHE A 758 3.12 -19.01 34.51
C PHE A 758 1.65 -19.46 34.63
N PRO A 759 0.69 -18.51 34.75
CA PRO A 759 -0.73 -18.81 34.80
C PRO A 759 -1.30 -18.96 33.39
N VAL A 760 -1.77 -20.16 33.05
CA VAL A 760 -2.67 -20.36 31.91
C VAL A 760 -4.05 -19.83 32.30
N LYS A 761 -4.48 -18.73 31.68
CA LYS A 761 -5.81 -18.14 31.95
C LYS A 761 -6.86 -18.75 31.01
N VAL A 762 -8.03 -19.02 31.58
CA VAL A 762 -9.19 -19.58 30.88
C VAL A 762 -10.37 -18.66 31.12
N ALA A 763 -10.87 -18.05 30.06
CA ALA A 763 -12.17 -17.38 30.05
C ALA A 763 -13.23 -18.38 29.57
N ILE A 764 -14.37 -18.45 30.27
CA ILE A 764 -15.51 -19.30 29.92
C ILE A 764 -16.73 -18.40 29.73
N TYR A 765 -17.28 -18.39 28.52
CA TYR A 765 -18.37 -17.52 28.10
C TYR A 765 -19.68 -18.30 28.19
N ASN A 766 -20.66 -17.79 28.94
CA ASN A 766 -21.97 -18.42 29.10
C ASN A 766 -23.09 -17.51 28.55
N TYR A 767 -23.23 -17.46 27.22
CA TYR A 767 -24.35 -16.77 26.55
C TYR A 767 -25.61 -17.65 26.44
N LEU A 768 -25.84 -18.50 27.44
CA LEU A 768 -27.13 -19.17 27.69
C LEU A 768 -27.96 -18.31 28.64
N ASP A 769 -29.29 -18.38 28.54
CA ASP A 769 -30.22 -17.68 29.44
C ASP A 769 -30.11 -18.15 30.91
N GLU A 770 -29.61 -19.37 31.13
CA GLU A 770 -29.51 -20.00 32.45
C GLU A 770 -28.08 -20.01 33.00
N SER A 771 -27.98 -19.72 34.29
CA SER A 771 -26.74 -19.82 35.09
C SER A 771 -26.20 -21.24 35.09
N GLN A 772 -24.91 -21.41 34.77
CA GLN A 772 -24.25 -22.70 34.68
C GLN A 772 -23.28 -22.90 35.86
N GLU A 773 -23.36 -24.08 36.48
CA GLU A 773 -22.23 -24.63 37.24
C GLU A 773 -21.29 -25.31 36.23
N VAL A 774 -20.13 -24.70 35.98
CA VAL A 774 -19.12 -25.20 35.04
C VAL A 774 -17.98 -25.84 35.80
N THR A 775 -17.63 -27.06 35.38
CA THR A 775 -16.40 -27.74 35.80
C THR A 775 -15.39 -27.60 34.69
N VAL A 776 -14.25 -26.96 34.99
CA VAL A 776 -13.13 -26.75 34.07
C VAL A 776 -12.02 -27.71 34.47
N GLU A 777 -11.50 -28.43 33.50
CA GLU A 777 -10.51 -29.49 33.63
C GLU A 777 -9.36 -29.19 32.66
N ILE A 778 -8.15 -29.03 33.18
CA ILE A 778 -6.93 -29.07 32.36
C ILE A 778 -6.49 -30.54 32.29
N ASP A 779 -6.24 -31.04 31.09
CA ASP A 779 -5.68 -32.38 30.91
C ASP A 779 -4.20 -32.36 31.33
N ASP A 780 -3.78 -33.27 32.22
CA ASP A 780 -2.37 -33.47 32.54
C ASP A 780 -1.60 -33.90 31.27
N ALA A 781 -0.40 -33.35 31.05
CA ALA A 781 0.51 -33.75 29.98
C ALA A 781 1.94 -33.94 30.52
N ASP A 782 2.70 -34.86 29.92
CA ASP A 782 4.03 -35.25 30.42
C ASP A 782 5.05 -34.08 30.44
N TRP A 783 4.79 -33.02 29.67
CA TRP A 783 5.68 -31.87 29.51
C TRP A 783 5.49 -30.72 30.53
N PHE A 784 4.56 -30.80 31.50
CA PHE A 784 4.48 -29.80 32.59
C PHE A 784 4.06 -30.33 33.97
N ASP A 785 4.63 -29.74 35.03
CA ASP A 785 4.09 -29.80 36.39
C ASP A 785 2.85 -28.89 36.47
N LEU A 786 1.68 -29.45 36.84
CA LEU A 786 0.55 -28.63 37.28
C LEU A 786 0.71 -28.25 38.76
N LEU A 787 0.62 -26.96 39.08
CA LEU A 787 0.87 -26.43 40.44
C LEU A 787 -0.41 -26.13 41.25
N ASP A 788 -1.58 -26.39 40.66
CA ASP A 788 -2.91 -26.22 41.24
C ASP A 788 -3.75 -27.52 41.14
N GLU A 789 -5.01 -27.50 41.58
CA GLU A 789 -5.97 -28.57 41.29
C GLU A 789 -6.32 -28.60 39.78
N SER A 790 -6.23 -29.78 39.13
CA SER A 790 -6.51 -29.97 37.69
C SER A 790 -7.98 -29.79 37.31
N GLN A 791 -8.87 -29.85 38.29
CA GLN A 791 -10.30 -29.61 38.11
C GLN A 791 -10.76 -28.49 39.04
N LYS A 792 -11.26 -27.40 38.47
CA LYS A 792 -11.79 -26.23 39.19
C LYS A 792 -13.24 -25.97 38.76
N SER A 793 -14.12 -25.65 39.71
CA SER A 793 -15.53 -25.37 39.41
C SER A 793 -15.88 -23.90 39.64
N VAL A 794 -16.53 -23.29 38.66
CA VAL A 794 -16.98 -21.90 38.68
C VAL A 794 -18.49 -21.84 38.36
N LYS A 795 -19.23 -21.00 39.07
CA LYS A 795 -20.61 -20.66 38.71
C LYS A 795 -20.58 -19.40 37.88
N ILE A 796 -21.18 -19.45 36.69
CA ILE A 796 -21.28 -18.33 35.74
C ILE A 796 -22.77 -18.05 35.56
N ASP A 797 -23.20 -16.79 35.67
CA ASP A 797 -24.60 -16.43 35.44
C ASP A 797 -24.95 -16.37 33.93
N GLY A 798 -26.23 -16.19 33.60
CA GLY A 798 -26.67 -16.17 32.20
C GLY A 798 -26.23 -14.88 31.50
N SER A 799 -25.63 -15.02 30.31
CA SER A 799 -24.93 -13.95 29.57
C SER A 799 -23.71 -13.34 30.29
N ASP A 800 -23.03 -14.12 31.15
CA ASP A 800 -21.86 -13.70 31.94
C ASP A 800 -20.59 -14.50 31.56
N ILE A 801 -19.43 -14.03 32.03
CA ILE A 801 -18.11 -14.61 31.72
C ILE A 801 -17.40 -15.01 33.02
N GLY A 802 -17.05 -16.29 33.14
CA GLY A 802 -16.27 -16.83 34.26
C GLY A 802 -14.78 -16.90 33.94
N GLY A 803 -13.94 -16.59 34.92
CA GLY A 803 -12.49 -16.77 34.83
C GLY A 803 -11.98 -17.93 35.69
N VAL A 804 -11.06 -18.73 35.16
CA VAL A 804 -10.28 -19.74 35.88
C VAL A 804 -8.83 -19.64 35.42
N GLU A 805 -7.87 -19.67 36.34
CA GLU A 805 -6.43 -19.79 36.02
C GLU A 805 -5.91 -21.18 36.41
N PHE A 806 -4.88 -21.67 35.73
CA PHE A 806 -4.12 -22.87 36.11
C PHE A 806 -2.63 -22.54 36.01
N ARG A 807 -1.90 -22.59 37.13
CA ARG A 807 -0.44 -22.36 37.11
C ARG A 807 0.28 -23.64 36.72
N ILE A 808 1.06 -23.58 35.63
CA ILE A 808 1.90 -24.68 35.16
C ILE A 808 3.39 -24.29 35.22
N ARG A 809 4.26 -25.29 35.26
CA ARG A 809 5.70 -25.16 35.08
C ARG A 809 6.17 -26.18 34.04
N PRO A 810 6.71 -25.79 32.87
CA PRO A 810 7.16 -26.75 31.88
C PRO A 810 8.36 -27.58 32.37
N THR A 811 8.33 -28.87 32.05
CA THR A 811 9.34 -29.90 32.40
C THR A 811 10.02 -30.52 31.18
N GLU A 812 9.39 -30.52 30.01
CA GLU A 812 10.00 -30.99 28.74
C GLU A 812 10.05 -29.88 27.66
N LEU A 813 11.00 -30.02 26.73
CA LEU A 813 11.31 -29.05 25.69
C LEU A 813 10.59 -29.37 24.38
N GLY A 814 10.03 -28.37 23.69
CA GLY A 814 9.38 -28.62 22.40
C GLY A 814 8.83 -27.37 21.70
N LEU A 815 8.78 -27.44 20.36
CA LEU A 815 8.31 -26.34 19.49
C LEU A 815 6.79 -26.31 19.29
N SER A 816 6.05 -27.27 19.86
CA SER A 816 4.61 -27.43 19.61
C SER A 816 3.97 -28.26 20.73
N ASN A 817 4.13 -27.81 21.97
CA ASN A 817 3.66 -28.52 23.16
C ASN A 817 2.17 -28.21 23.41
N GLU A 818 1.32 -29.24 23.43
CA GLU A 818 -0.13 -29.09 23.52
C GLU A 818 -0.61 -28.84 24.96
N VAL A 819 -1.36 -27.75 25.15
CA VAL A 819 -2.22 -27.48 26.32
C VAL A 819 -3.65 -27.78 25.91
N LYS A 820 -4.29 -28.75 26.59
CA LYS A 820 -5.70 -29.10 26.38
C LYS A 820 -6.53 -28.75 27.61
N ILE A 821 -7.59 -27.97 27.42
CA ILE A 821 -8.52 -27.58 28.49
C ILE A 821 -9.95 -27.86 28.06
N THR A 822 -10.74 -28.42 28.97
CA THR A 822 -12.13 -28.81 28.78
C THR A 822 -13.03 -28.12 29.80
N ALA A 823 -14.11 -27.47 29.36
CA ALA A 823 -15.14 -26.92 30.24
C ALA A 823 -16.48 -27.65 30.01
N ARG A 824 -17.11 -28.14 31.08
CA ARG A 824 -18.39 -28.88 31.02
C ARG A 824 -19.38 -28.36 32.05
N SER A 825 -20.61 -28.08 31.63
CA SER A 825 -21.78 -27.85 32.48
C SER A 825 -22.77 -29.02 32.36
N LYS A 826 -23.96 -28.89 32.96
CA LYS A 826 -25.07 -29.85 32.80
C LYS A 826 -25.80 -29.75 31.44
N GLN A 827 -25.54 -28.69 30.67
CA GLN A 827 -26.25 -28.38 29.40
C GLN A 827 -25.31 -28.25 28.20
N ALA A 828 -24.07 -27.82 28.40
CA ALA A 828 -23.10 -27.58 27.34
C ALA A 828 -21.69 -28.03 27.74
N ALA A 829 -20.84 -28.30 26.75
CA ALA A 829 -19.43 -28.61 26.95
C ALA A 829 -18.61 -28.16 25.74
N ASP A 830 -17.38 -27.72 25.99
CA ASP A 830 -16.42 -27.27 24.98
C ASP A 830 -15.01 -27.70 25.41
N ALA A 831 -14.11 -27.87 24.45
CA ALA A 831 -12.71 -28.17 24.71
C ALA A 831 -11.82 -27.53 23.65
N VAL A 832 -10.68 -26.98 24.08
CA VAL A 832 -9.70 -26.34 23.21
C VAL A 832 -8.33 -26.99 23.41
N ILE A 833 -7.63 -27.23 22.31
CA ILE A 833 -6.19 -27.49 22.27
C ILE A 833 -5.52 -26.23 21.72
N LYS A 834 -4.43 -25.80 22.35
CA LYS A 834 -3.48 -24.83 21.80
C LYS A 834 -2.05 -25.33 22.02
N THR A 835 -1.15 -24.94 21.14
CA THR A 835 0.28 -25.23 21.24
C THR A 835 1.05 -24.04 21.83
N VAL A 836 2.09 -24.32 22.61
CA VAL A 836 3.06 -23.32 23.08
C VAL A 836 4.50 -23.83 22.81
N ILE A 837 5.44 -22.91 22.64
CA ILE A 837 6.86 -23.21 22.47
C ILE A 837 7.53 -23.21 23.85
N VAL A 838 8.22 -24.30 24.21
CA VAL A 838 9.01 -24.42 25.45
C VAL A 838 10.49 -24.51 25.13
N GLU A 839 11.23 -23.51 25.59
CA GLU A 839 12.65 -23.30 25.30
C GLU A 839 13.54 -23.74 26.48
N PRO A 840 14.77 -24.24 26.22
CA PRO A 840 15.70 -24.65 27.26
C PRO A 840 16.26 -23.44 28.01
N GLU A 841 16.43 -23.61 29.32
CA GLU A 841 17.17 -22.65 30.14
C GLU A 841 18.67 -22.63 29.77
N GLY A 842 19.33 -21.48 29.96
CA GLY A 842 20.78 -21.33 29.74
C GLY A 842 21.18 -20.86 28.34
N VAL A 843 22.25 -21.45 27.79
CA VAL A 843 22.83 -21.08 26.48
C VAL A 843 23.34 -22.34 25.77
N ALA A 844 22.92 -22.55 24.52
CA ALA A 844 23.27 -23.73 23.73
C ALA A 844 24.76 -23.78 23.34
N ARG A 845 25.28 -25.01 23.17
CA ARG A 845 26.63 -25.33 22.66
C ARG A 845 26.61 -26.66 21.92
N GLU A 846 27.52 -26.82 20.95
CA GLU A 846 27.69 -28.03 20.15
C GLU A 846 29.18 -28.42 20.11
N GLU A 847 29.48 -29.72 20.02
CA GLU A 847 30.83 -30.28 19.89
C GLU A 847 30.80 -31.46 18.90
N VAL A 848 31.79 -31.59 18.01
CA VAL A 848 31.74 -32.51 16.85
C VAL A 848 32.97 -33.44 16.78
N GLU A 849 32.75 -34.77 16.90
CA GLU A 849 33.80 -35.79 16.72
C GLU A 849 33.70 -36.47 15.33
N ASN A 850 34.79 -36.45 14.56
CA ASN A 850 34.86 -37.06 13.21
C ASN A 850 35.67 -38.37 13.20
N LEU A 851 35.06 -39.47 12.74
CA LEU A 851 35.65 -40.82 12.81
C LEU A 851 35.62 -41.59 11.47
N THR A 852 36.75 -42.21 11.12
CA THR A 852 36.85 -43.11 9.96
C THR A 852 36.72 -44.59 10.37
N LEU A 853 35.77 -45.30 9.76
CA LEU A 853 35.54 -46.74 9.94
C LEU A 853 36.21 -47.54 8.82
N SER A 854 36.99 -48.56 9.17
CA SER A 854 37.63 -49.49 8.22
C SER A 854 37.20 -50.94 8.47
N ALA A 855 37.11 -51.74 7.42
CA ALA A 855 36.66 -53.13 7.51
C ALA A 855 37.47 -53.96 8.52
N GLY A 856 36.80 -54.50 9.53
CA GLY A 856 37.43 -55.26 10.63
C GLY A 856 37.99 -54.43 11.77
N THR A 857 37.87 -53.09 11.74
CA THR A 857 38.17 -52.21 12.88
C THR A 857 36.90 -51.82 13.62
N VAL A 858 37.02 -51.60 14.93
CA VAL A 858 35.97 -51.01 15.77
C VAL A 858 36.48 -49.63 16.21
N LYS A 859 35.60 -48.63 16.13
CA LYS A 859 35.79 -47.30 16.72
C LYS A 859 34.74 -47.09 17.81
N VAL A 860 35.06 -46.23 18.75
CA VAL A 860 34.17 -45.76 19.82
C VAL A 860 34.28 -44.25 19.80
N ALA A 861 33.16 -43.56 19.63
CA ALA A 861 33.03 -42.13 19.88
C ALA A 861 32.72 -41.92 21.36
N ASP A 862 33.15 -40.81 21.96
CA ASP A 862 32.77 -40.48 23.34
C ASP A 862 31.65 -39.44 23.35
N THR A 863 30.41 -39.91 23.45
CA THR A 863 29.22 -39.04 23.52
C THR A 863 28.99 -38.51 24.95
N SER A 864 30.06 -38.26 25.71
CA SER A 864 29.98 -37.73 27.07
C SER A 864 29.66 -36.24 27.05
N ILE A 865 28.46 -35.89 27.49
CA ILE A 865 28.01 -34.50 27.58
C ILE A 865 28.73 -33.79 28.76
N PRO A 866 29.25 -32.55 28.60
CA PRO A 866 29.94 -31.82 29.67
C PRO A 866 29.10 -31.58 30.94
N PHE A 867 29.74 -31.56 32.12
CA PHE A 867 29.05 -31.62 33.42
C PHE A 867 28.13 -30.43 33.77
N LEU A 868 28.20 -29.32 33.01
CA LEU A 868 27.39 -28.11 33.20
C LEU A 868 26.22 -28.00 32.21
N VAL A 869 25.98 -29.02 31.37
CA VAL A 869 24.89 -29.00 30.39
C VAL A 869 23.55 -29.23 31.07
N VAL A 870 22.56 -28.51 30.56
CA VAL A 870 21.17 -28.51 31.00
C VAL A 870 20.50 -29.84 30.62
N GLU A 871 19.77 -30.45 31.55
CA GLU A 871 19.22 -31.81 31.39
C GLU A 871 18.27 -31.89 30.19
N ASP A 872 18.31 -32.97 29.41
CA ASP A 872 17.58 -33.21 28.15
C ASP A 872 17.79 -32.21 26.98
N SER A 873 18.55 -31.12 27.16
CA SER A 873 18.99 -30.25 26.05
C SER A 873 20.00 -30.93 25.12
N GLY A 874 20.73 -31.93 25.63
CA GLY A 874 21.75 -32.65 24.89
C GLY A 874 21.19 -33.43 23.69
N ARG A 875 21.74 -33.17 22.50
CA ARG A 875 21.51 -33.95 21.28
C ARG A 875 22.84 -34.54 20.81
N ALA A 876 22.80 -35.74 20.24
CA ALA A 876 23.98 -36.41 19.68
C ALA A 876 23.61 -37.00 18.31
N TYR A 877 24.26 -36.51 17.26
CA TYR A 877 24.00 -36.88 15.87
C TYR A 877 25.12 -37.80 15.35
N VAL A 878 24.77 -38.87 14.65
CA VAL A 878 25.73 -39.85 14.12
C VAL A 878 25.44 -40.12 12.65
N ALA A 879 26.21 -39.46 11.77
CA ALA A 879 26.20 -39.71 10.33
C ALA A 879 27.18 -40.82 9.97
N VAL A 880 26.70 -41.90 9.33
CA VAL A 880 27.54 -43.04 8.89
C VAL A 880 27.47 -43.17 7.38
N THR A 881 28.62 -43.13 6.70
CA THR A 881 28.70 -43.02 5.24
C THR A 881 29.70 -44.02 4.65
N ALA A 882 29.56 -44.31 3.35
CA ALA A 882 30.41 -45.29 2.65
C ALA A 882 31.74 -44.71 2.16
N SER A 883 31.89 -43.38 2.13
CA SER A 883 33.05 -42.64 1.66
C SER A 883 32.92 -41.17 2.05
N PHE A 884 34.05 -40.48 2.29
CA PHE A 884 34.09 -39.02 2.45
C PHE A 884 33.44 -38.27 1.26
N LEU A 885 33.51 -38.85 0.05
CA LEU A 885 32.89 -38.29 -1.16
C LEU A 885 31.41 -38.66 -1.34
N THR A 886 30.87 -39.56 -0.53
CA THR A 886 29.43 -39.91 -0.54
C THR A 886 28.70 -39.11 0.53
N GLN A 887 29.36 -38.86 1.67
CA GLN A 887 28.92 -37.95 2.74
C GLN A 887 28.70 -36.50 2.30
N THR A 888 29.24 -36.14 1.13
CA THR A 888 29.21 -34.79 0.53
C THR A 888 28.38 -34.74 -0.76
N ILE A 889 27.64 -35.81 -1.11
CA ILE A 889 26.86 -35.88 -2.36
C ILE A 889 25.46 -36.48 -2.16
N ASP A 890 25.32 -37.59 -1.41
CA ASP A 890 24.04 -38.27 -1.26
C ASP A 890 23.29 -37.72 -0.03
N GLY A 891 22.09 -37.15 -0.25
CA GLY A 891 21.33 -36.44 0.79
C GLY A 891 21.70 -34.96 0.99
N LEU A 892 22.38 -34.32 0.03
CA LEU A 892 22.68 -32.87 0.07
C LEU A 892 21.43 -31.98 0.27
N ASP A 893 20.28 -32.39 -0.23
CA ASP A 893 18.99 -31.72 -0.03
C ASP A 893 18.47 -31.76 1.42
N GLN A 894 19.05 -32.62 2.25
CA GLN A 894 18.81 -32.71 3.70
C GLN A 894 19.76 -31.82 4.52
N LEU A 895 20.90 -31.43 3.93
CA LEU A 895 21.78 -30.40 4.51
C LEU A 895 21.24 -28.98 4.29
N LEU A 896 20.26 -28.80 3.39
CA LEU A 896 19.50 -27.56 3.29
C LEU A 896 18.67 -27.34 4.57
N GLN A 897 19.03 -26.35 5.38
CA GLN A 897 18.50 -26.11 6.72
C GLN A 897 17.89 -24.70 6.83
N MET A 898 17.19 -24.39 7.92
CA MET A 898 16.64 -23.04 8.15
C MET A 898 17.68 -22.18 8.87
N PRO A 899 18.14 -21.06 8.30
CA PRO A 899 19.13 -20.20 8.95
C PRO A 899 18.61 -19.59 10.27
N PHE A 900 19.46 -19.57 11.30
CA PHE A 900 19.11 -19.19 12.67
C PHE A 900 20.30 -18.58 13.41
N GLY A 901 20.05 -17.98 14.58
CA GLY A 901 21.09 -17.40 15.44
C GLY A 901 21.63 -16.05 14.96
N CYS A 902 22.66 -15.55 15.65
CA CYS A 902 23.33 -14.28 15.32
C CYS A 902 23.98 -14.32 13.92
N GLY A 903 24.44 -13.19 13.36
CA GLY A 903 24.88 -13.13 11.94
C GLY A 903 25.92 -14.18 11.56
N GLU A 904 26.87 -14.44 12.45
CA GLU A 904 27.83 -15.54 12.30
C GLU A 904 27.14 -16.92 12.19
N GLN A 905 26.15 -17.22 13.04
CA GLN A 905 25.39 -18.48 13.02
C GLN A 905 24.44 -18.58 11.82
N ASN A 906 23.83 -17.47 11.42
CA ASN A 906 23.01 -17.39 10.23
C ASN A 906 23.85 -17.71 8.98
N MET A 907 25.06 -17.15 8.89
CA MET A 907 26.03 -17.43 7.83
C MET A 907 26.61 -18.85 7.86
N ILE A 908 26.68 -19.52 9.02
CA ILE A 908 27.01 -20.96 9.10
C ILE A 908 26.00 -21.82 8.32
N VAL A 909 24.73 -21.40 8.22
CA VAL A 909 23.68 -22.15 7.50
C VAL A 909 23.46 -21.63 6.07
N PHE A 910 23.33 -20.31 5.90
CA PHE A 910 23.05 -19.68 4.62
C PHE A 910 24.14 -19.95 3.56
N ALA A 911 25.42 -19.91 3.93
CA ALA A 911 26.50 -20.14 2.96
C ALA A 911 26.48 -21.59 2.42
N PRO A 912 26.36 -22.65 3.25
CA PRO A 912 26.06 -24.00 2.77
C PRO A 912 24.82 -24.08 1.88
N ASP A 913 23.67 -23.49 2.23
CA ASP A 913 22.46 -23.54 1.38
C ASP A 913 22.75 -23.07 -0.05
N VAL A 914 23.47 -21.96 -0.19
CA VAL A 914 23.91 -21.38 -1.47
C VAL A 914 24.85 -22.34 -2.23
N PHE A 915 25.93 -22.80 -1.59
CA PHE A 915 26.92 -23.66 -2.26
C PHE A 915 26.37 -25.06 -2.60
N ILE A 916 25.50 -25.62 -1.76
CA ILE A 916 24.78 -26.88 -1.99
C ILE A 916 23.85 -26.72 -3.20
N THR A 917 23.03 -25.68 -3.23
CA THR A 917 22.07 -25.44 -4.32
C THR A 917 22.79 -25.22 -5.64
N LYS A 918 23.90 -24.46 -5.63
CA LYS A 918 24.79 -24.27 -6.79
C LYS A 918 25.41 -25.58 -7.26
N TYR A 919 25.90 -26.42 -6.36
CA TYR A 919 26.43 -27.75 -6.72
C TYR A 919 25.35 -28.67 -7.31
N LEU A 920 24.14 -28.68 -6.74
CA LEU A 920 23.01 -29.46 -7.28
C LEU A 920 22.59 -28.96 -8.68
N GLN A 921 22.70 -27.65 -8.94
CA GLN A 921 22.44 -27.05 -10.25
C GLN A 921 23.50 -27.50 -11.28
N GLU A 922 24.79 -27.28 -10.99
CA GLU A 922 25.91 -27.60 -11.88
C GLU A 922 26.05 -29.11 -12.14
N SER A 923 25.75 -29.95 -11.14
CA SER A 923 25.75 -31.41 -11.28
C SER A 923 24.49 -31.97 -11.97
N GLY A 924 23.50 -31.12 -12.28
CA GLY A 924 22.25 -31.51 -12.93
C GLY A 924 21.31 -32.35 -12.05
N GLN A 925 21.44 -32.26 -10.73
CA GLN A 925 20.66 -33.05 -9.75
C GLN A 925 19.54 -32.26 -9.08
N LEU A 926 19.53 -30.92 -9.22
CA LEU A 926 18.52 -30.02 -8.67
C LEU A 926 17.12 -30.31 -9.24
N LYS A 927 16.18 -30.65 -8.36
CA LYS A 927 14.75 -30.81 -8.68
C LYS A 927 14.00 -29.50 -8.40
N PRO A 928 12.87 -29.20 -9.08
CA PRO A 928 12.07 -28.01 -8.80
C PRO A 928 11.61 -27.90 -7.33
N GLU A 929 11.22 -29.03 -6.72
CA GLU A 929 10.82 -29.11 -5.31
C GLU A 929 11.97 -28.74 -4.35
N ILE A 930 13.20 -29.15 -4.68
CA ILE A 930 14.41 -28.85 -3.89
C ILE A 930 14.81 -27.38 -4.11
N MET A 931 14.69 -26.86 -5.33
CA MET A 931 14.91 -25.43 -5.61
C MET A 931 13.91 -24.56 -4.85
N ALA A 932 12.63 -24.89 -4.83
CA ALA A 932 11.63 -24.13 -4.07
C ALA A 932 11.88 -24.17 -2.55
N LYS A 933 12.35 -25.31 -2.02
CA LYS A 933 12.85 -25.40 -0.63
C LYS A 933 14.05 -24.47 -0.42
N ALA A 934 15.09 -24.57 -1.25
CA ALA A 934 16.31 -23.78 -1.14
C ALA A 934 16.04 -22.28 -1.27
N GLU A 935 15.25 -21.86 -2.26
CA GLU A 935 14.84 -20.48 -2.50
C GLU A 935 14.22 -19.87 -1.23
N LYS A 936 13.28 -20.58 -0.58
CA LYS A 936 12.70 -20.15 0.71
C LYS A 936 13.76 -19.99 1.80
N LEU A 937 14.65 -20.97 1.99
CA LEU A 937 15.63 -20.97 3.07
C LEU A 937 16.68 -19.87 2.89
N MET A 938 17.18 -19.68 1.66
CA MET A 938 18.13 -18.62 1.34
C MET A 938 17.49 -17.22 1.44
N ILE A 939 16.23 -17.04 1.00
CA ILE A 939 15.48 -15.78 1.22
C ILE A 939 15.35 -15.46 2.71
N THR A 940 15.00 -16.45 3.55
CA THR A 940 14.94 -16.30 5.00
C THR A 940 16.31 -15.95 5.60
N GLY A 941 17.39 -16.61 5.19
CA GLY A 941 18.74 -16.32 5.67
C GLY A 941 19.28 -14.95 5.24
N TYR A 942 18.93 -14.49 4.04
CA TYR A 942 19.28 -13.15 3.55
C TYR A 942 18.53 -12.07 4.32
N GLN A 943 17.21 -12.21 4.52
CA GLN A 943 16.42 -11.34 5.42
C GLN A 943 17.05 -11.25 6.82
N ARG A 944 17.44 -12.40 7.37
CA ARG A 944 18.03 -12.51 8.71
C ARG A 944 19.40 -11.87 8.81
N GLU A 945 20.28 -12.03 7.81
CA GLU A 945 21.62 -11.44 7.83
C GLU A 945 21.58 -9.91 7.79
N LEU A 946 20.62 -9.34 7.07
CA LEU A 946 20.40 -7.89 6.99
C LEU A 946 19.90 -7.27 8.32
N THR A 947 19.51 -8.08 9.31
CA THR A 947 19.32 -7.60 10.69
C THR A 947 20.67 -7.19 11.32
N TYR A 948 21.76 -7.90 10.99
CA TYR A 948 23.11 -7.74 11.54
C TYR A 948 24.07 -6.87 10.68
N ARG A 949 23.54 -6.22 9.63
CA ARG A 949 24.25 -5.19 8.85
C ARG A 949 24.30 -3.85 9.59
N HIS A 950 25.48 -3.22 9.62
CA HIS A 950 25.75 -1.86 10.06
C HIS A 950 25.41 -0.81 9.00
N SER A 951 25.13 0.41 9.44
CA SER A 951 24.87 1.59 8.60
C SER A 951 26.05 2.02 7.71
N ASP A 952 27.26 1.54 7.98
CA ASP A 952 28.45 1.74 7.15
C ASP A 952 28.68 0.65 6.08
N GLY A 953 27.76 -0.31 5.96
CA GLY A 953 27.84 -1.42 4.99
C GLY A 953 28.48 -2.70 5.52
N SER A 954 29.02 -2.69 6.74
CA SER A 954 29.70 -3.84 7.34
C SER A 954 28.76 -4.82 8.07
N PHE A 955 29.27 -6.01 8.41
CA PHE A 955 28.55 -7.06 9.13
C PHE A 955 29.32 -7.50 10.38
N SER A 956 28.58 -7.82 11.45
CA SER A 956 29.12 -8.31 12.74
C SER A 956 28.16 -9.36 13.32
N ALA A 957 28.49 -9.97 14.47
CA ALA A 957 27.61 -10.95 15.08
C ALA A 957 26.26 -10.36 15.51
N PHE A 958 26.24 -9.15 16.07
CA PHE A 958 25.04 -8.54 16.67
C PHE A 958 24.64 -7.19 16.01
N GLY A 959 25.18 -6.90 14.82
CA GLY A 959 24.91 -5.68 14.07
C GLY A 959 25.30 -4.41 14.83
N GLU A 960 24.47 -3.37 14.72
CA GLU A 960 24.59 -2.08 15.43
C GLU A 960 24.66 -2.17 16.97
N SER A 961 24.59 -3.39 17.55
CA SER A 961 24.88 -3.64 18.97
C SER A 961 26.38 -3.73 19.27
N ASP A 962 27.20 -4.03 18.25
CA ASP A 962 28.67 -4.14 18.33
C ASP A 962 29.33 -2.78 18.00
N GLU A 963 30.52 -2.49 18.56
CA GLU A 963 31.21 -1.20 18.34
C GLU A 963 31.72 -1.01 16.88
N SER A 964 31.80 -2.07 16.08
CA SER A 964 32.24 -2.03 14.67
C SER A 964 31.98 -3.36 13.95
N GLY A 965 31.76 -3.31 12.64
CA GLY A 965 31.78 -4.49 11.77
C GLY A 965 33.09 -5.29 11.79
N SER A 966 32.99 -6.57 11.43
CA SER A 966 34.11 -7.50 11.32
C SER A 966 34.58 -7.63 9.88
N LEU A 967 35.88 -7.43 9.63
CA LEU A 967 36.44 -7.54 8.27
C LEU A 967 36.36 -8.95 7.70
N TRP A 968 36.54 -9.97 8.56
CA TRP A 968 36.43 -11.35 8.11
C TRP A 968 34.97 -11.72 7.81
N LEU A 969 34.02 -11.34 8.68
CA LEU A 969 32.60 -11.65 8.46
C LEU A 969 32.04 -10.88 7.26
N THR A 970 32.33 -9.57 7.14
CA THR A 970 31.91 -8.75 5.99
C THR A 970 32.45 -9.35 4.67
N ALA A 971 33.69 -9.86 4.65
CA ALA A 971 34.23 -10.56 3.48
C ALA A 971 33.56 -11.93 3.22
N PHE A 972 33.17 -12.66 4.27
CA PHE A 972 32.44 -13.94 4.13
C PHE A 972 31.00 -13.75 3.64
N VAL A 973 30.30 -12.75 4.16
CA VAL A 973 28.97 -12.32 3.69
C VAL A 973 29.05 -11.87 2.24
N LEU A 974 29.95 -10.94 1.91
CA LEU A 974 30.19 -10.46 0.54
C LEU A 974 30.41 -11.63 -0.43
N LYS A 975 31.31 -12.56 -0.08
CA LYS A 975 31.60 -13.75 -0.90
C LYS A 975 30.36 -14.61 -1.12
N SER A 976 29.65 -14.93 -0.03
CA SER A 976 28.50 -15.84 -0.07
C SER A 976 27.31 -15.23 -0.81
N PHE A 977 27.02 -13.95 -0.59
CA PHE A 977 25.98 -13.21 -1.30
C PHE A 977 26.32 -13.07 -2.80
N ALA A 978 27.58 -12.77 -3.15
CA ALA A 978 28.01 -12.71 -4.56
C ALA A 978 27.80 -14.05 -5.28
N GLN A 979 27.99 -15.18 -4.58
CA GLN A 979 27.72 -16.52 -5.09
C GLN A 979 26.21 -16.83 -5.16
N ALA A 980 25.41 -16.30 -4.22
CA ALA A 980 23.95 -16.42 -4.16
C ALA A 980 23.21 -15.66 -5.27
N ARG A 981 23.81 -14.59 -5.82
CA ARG A 981 23.26 -13.77 -6.94
C ARG A 981 22.90 -14.60 -8.19
N GLY A 982 23.46 -15.81 -8.34
CA GLY A 982 23.10 -16.75 -9.42
C GLY A 982 21.89 -17.66 -9.16
N LEU A 983 21.33 -17.61 -7.95
CA LEU A 983 20.27 -18.49 -7.44
C LEU A 983 19.03 -17.73 -6.96
N MET A 984 19.23 -16.54 -6.38
CA MET A 984 18.20 -15.68 -5.82
C MET A 984 18.55 -14.20 -6.06
N TYR A 985 17.61 -13.30 -5.81
CA TYR A 985 17.93 -11.88 -5.73
C TYR A 985 18.82 -11.58 -4.52
N ILE A 986 19.85 -10.76 -4.75
CA ILE A 986 20.67 -10.09 -3.76
C ILE A 986 20.74 -8.64 -4.21
N ASP A 987 20.66 -7.68 -3.28
CA ASP A 987 20.77 -6.28 -3.66
C ASP A 987 22.24 -5.90 -3.92
N ASP A 988 22.52 -5.40 -5.13
CA ASP A 988 23.86 -5.01 -5.53
C ASP A 988 24.40 -3.83 -4.70
N ALA A 989 23.54 -2.96 -4.15
CA ALA A 989 23.97 -1.88 -3.26
C ALA A 989 24.61 -2.42 -1.98
N ILE A 990 24.04 -3.48 -1.38
CA ILE A 990 24.60 -4.12 -0.18
C ILE A 990 25.96 -4.74 -0.46
N LEU A 991 26.17 -5.29 -1.67
CA LEU A 991 27.46 -5.81 -2.12
C LEU A 991 28.47 -4.69 -2.39
N ASP A 992 28.03 -3.57 -2.95
CA ASP A 992 28.87 -2.40 -3.24
C ASP A 992 29.32 -1.69 -1.96
N GLU A 993 28.42 -1.45 -1.00
CA GLU A 993 28.75 -0.88 0.31
C GLU A 993 29.71 -1.77 1.11
N ALA A 994 29.45 -3.09 1.16
CA ALA A 994 30.35 -4.04 1.82
C ALA A 994 31.75 -4.06 1.16
N LYS A 995 31.83 -3.93 -0.16
CA LYS A 995 33.12 -3.75 -0.88
C LYS A 995 33.78 -2.43 -0.51
N GLU A 996 33.07 -1.29 -0.56
CA GLU A 996 33.65 0.01 -0.23
C GLU A 996 34.18 0.04 1.21
N TRP A 997 33.44 -0.54 2.16
CA TRP A 997 33.87 -0.67 3.56
C TRP A 997 35.14 -1.53 3.69
N ILE A 998 35.19 -2.71 3.04
CA ILE A 998 36.39 -3.56 3.00
C ILE A 998 37.58 -2.77 2.40
N VAL A 999 37.38 -2.12 1.25
CA VAL A 999 38.42 -1.37 0.53
C VAL A 999 38.94 -0.20 1.35
N SER A 1000 38.10 0.45 2.16
CA SER A 1000 38.52 1.54 3.06
C SER A 1000 39.52 1.09 4.13
N HIS A 1001 39.51 -0.21 4.48
CA HIS A 1001 40.43 -0.83 5.43
C HIS A 1001 41.71 -1.40 4.79
N GLN A 1002 41.86 -1.33 3.46
CA GLN A 1002 43.08 -1.78 2.78
C GLN A 1002 44.27 -0.84 3.07
N LYS A 1003 45.42 -1.43 3.41
CA LYS A 1003 46.66 -0.70 3.70
C LYS A 1003 47.35 -0.22 2.42
N ALA A 1004 48.28 0.73 2.59
CA ALA A 1004 49.05 1.31 1.48
C ALA A 1004 50.05 0.34 0.81
N ASP A 1005 50.32 -0.82 1.43
CA ASP A 1005 51.08 -1.93 0.86
C ASP A 1005 50.20 -2.97 0.14
N GLY A 1006 48.88 -2.76 0.08
CA GLY A 1006 47.91 -3.69 -0.52
C GLY A 1006 47.30 -4.71 0.45
N SER A 1007 47.81 -4.79 1.68
CA SER A 1007 47.37 -5.79 2.66
C SER A 1007 46.12 -5.41 3.47
N PHE A 1008 45.60 -6.39 4.22
CA PHE A 1008 44.53 -6.22 5.20
C PHE A 1008 44.97 -6.63 6.61
N GLU A 1009 44.42 -5.97 7.63
CA GLU A 1009 44.58 -6.31 9.06
C GLU A 1009 43.20 -6.61 9.66
N SER A 1010 43.14 -7.40 10.74
CA SER A 1010 41.89 -7.73 11.41
C SER A 1010 41.21 -6.51 12.02
N VAL A 1011 39.95 -6.25 11.63
CA VAL A 1011 39.06 -5.22 12.18
C VAL A 1011 37.78 -5.90 12.69
N GLY A 1012 37.20 -5.37 13.76
CA GLY A 1012 36.08 -5.98 14.49
C GLY A 1012 36.48 -7.22 15.28
N PHE A 1013 35.48 -7.89 15.85
CA PHE A 1013 35.63 -9.16 16.55
C PHE A 1013 34.84 -10.26 15.82
N VAL A 1014 35.29 -11.51 15.95
CA VAL A 1014 34.56 -12.70 15.49
C VAL A 1014 34.38 -13.60 16.70
N HIS A 1015 33.14 -13.97 17.02
CA HIS A 1015 32.82 -14.78 18.19
C HIS A 1015 33.05 -16.26 17.92
N HIS A 1016 32.54 -16.76 16.79
CA HIS A 1016 32.71 -18.13 16.31
C HIS A 1016 33.95 -18.24 15.42
N GLN A 1017 35.13 -18.07 16.01
CA GLN A 1017 36.43 -18.10 15.31
C GLN A 1017 36.68 -19.40 14.52
N GLU A 1018 35.97 -20.48 14.86
CA GLU A 1018 35.98 -21.75 14.11
C GLU A 1018 35.54 -21.58 12.64
N MET A 1019 34.66 -20.62 12.35
CA MET A 1019 34.26 -20.26 10.98
C MET A 1019 35.42 -19.73 10.13
N MET A 1020 36.43 -19.12 10.77
CA MET A 1020 37.61 -18.57 10.08
C MET A 1020 38.54 -19.67 9.57
N GLY A 1021 38.36 -20.92 10.01
CA GLY A 1021 39.23 -22.04 9.67
C GLY A 1021 40.69 -21.76 10.05
N GLY A 1022 41.58 -21.77 9.05
CA GLY A 1022 42.99 -21.44 9.23
C GLY A 1022 43.35 -19.97 9.00
N VAL A 1023 42.39 -19.06 8.76
CA VAL A 1023 42.68 -17.64 8.43
C VAL A 1023 43.24 -16.91 9.66
N GLN A 1024 44.55 -16.98 9.85
CA GLN A 1024 45.28 -16.33 10.93
C GLN A 1024 46.48 -15.55 10.40
N GLY A 1025 46.75 -14.39 11.01
CA GLY A 1025 47.80 -13.48 10.55
C GLY A 1025 47.40 -12.64 9.32
N LYS A 1026 48.32 -11.76 8.93
CA LYS A 1026 48.11 -10.71 7.92
C LYS A 1026 47.89 -11.28 6.52
N ASP A 1027 48.65 -12.31 6.16
CA ASP A 1027 48.77 -12.77 4.78
C ASP A 1027 47.61 -13.70 4.40
N ALA A 1028 47.26 -14.65 5.28
CA ALA A 1028 46.08 -15.49 5.09
C ALA A 1028 44.77 -14.68 5.07
N LEU A 1029 44.66 -13.63 5.89
CA LEU A 1029 43.52 -12.69 5.84
C LEU A 1029 43.52 -11.87 4.55
N THR A 1030 44.68 -11.39 4.11
CA THR A 1030 44.79 -10.65 2.84
C THR A 1030 44.39 -11.52 1.65
N ALA A 1031 44.80 -12.80 1.62
CA ALA A 1031 44.37 -13.76 0.60
C ALA A 1031 42.86 -14.06 0.66
N TYR A 1032 42.30 -14.27 1.87
CA TYR A 1032 40.87 -14.49 2.04
C TYR A 1032 40.03 -13.31 1.53
N VAL A 1033 40.42 -12.07 1.87
CA VAL A 1033 39.75 -10.85 1.40
C VAL A 1033 39.96 -10.65 -0.10
N ALA A 1034 41.15 -10.93 -0.65
CA ALA A 1034 41.39 -10.89 -2.10
C ALA A 1034 40.46 -11.82 -2.87
N ILE A 1035 40.25 -13.06 -2.39
CA ILE A 1035 39.30 -14.01 -2.96
C ILE A 1035 37.87 -13.48 -2.90
N ALA A 1036 37.42 -12.97 -1.75
CA ALA A 1036 36.08 -12.42 -1.59
C ALA A 1036 35.83 -11.24 -2.55
N LEU A 1037 36.81 -10.36 -2.71
CA LEU A 1037 36.78 -9.23 -3.64
C LEU A 1037 36.73 -9.70 -5.11
N LEU A 1038 37.58 -10.65 -5.50
CA LEU A 1038 37.60 -11.23 -6.86
C LEU A 1038 36.28 -11.93 -7.21
N GLU A 1039 35.76 -12.79 -6.33
CA GLU A 1039 34.48 -13.49 -6.53
C GLU A 1039 33.29 -12.51 -6.53
N ALA A 1040 33.39 -11.35 -5.88
CA ALA A 1040 32.40 -10.26 -5.94
C ALA A 1040 32.59 -9.28 -7.11
N GLY A 1041 33.62 -9.48 -7.96
CA GLY A 1041 33.89 -8.66 -9.14
C GLY A 1041 34.66 -7.35 -8.88
N GLU A 1042 35.22 -7.16 -7.69
CA GLU A 1042 36.15 -6.06 -7.40
C GLU A 1042 37.55 -6.43 -7.96
N ASN A 1043 38.16 -5.49 -8.68
CA ASN A 1043 39.41 -5.73 -9.44
C ASN A 1043 40.58 -4.82 -9.03
N ALA A 1044 40.33 -3.65 -8.44
CA ALA A 1044 41.35 -2.63 -8.17
C ALA A 1044 42.01 -2.80 -6.79
N ALA A 1045 41.23 -3.13 -5.76
CA ALA A 1045 41.76 -3.45 -4.44
C ALA A 1045 42.24 -4.91 -4.37
N SER A 1046 41.53 -5.84 -5.01
CA SER A 1046 41.98 -7.23 -5.16
C SER A 1046 43.33 -7.35 -5.87
N THR A 1047 43.57 -6.61 -6.96
CA THR A 1047 44.90 -6.58 -7.61
C THR A 1047 46.00 -6.11 -6.64
N ARG A 1048 45.77 -5.06 -5.84
CA ARG A 1048 46.75 -4.62 -4.82
C ARG A 1048 47.01 -5.67 -3.74
N ALA A 1049 45.99 -6.45 -3.37
CA ALA A 1049 46.16 -7.57 -2.44
C ALA A 1049 46.94 -8.73 -3.08
N VAL A 1050 46.71 -9.01 -4.37
CA VAL A 1050 47.49 -9.97 -5.16
C VAL A 1050 48.95 -9.53 -5.29
N ASP A 1051 49.22 -8.27 -5.64
CA ASP A 1051 50.58 -7.69 -5.69
C ASP A 1051 51.34 -7.89 -4.37
N TYR A 1052 50.64 -7.71 -3.23
CA TYR A 1052 51.19 -7.95 -1.90
C TYR A 1052 51.51 -9.42 -1.64
N LEU A 1053 50.60 -10.33 -2.01
CA LEU A 1053 50.77 -11.77 -1.79
C LEU A 1053 51.86 -12.36 -2.68
N GLU A 1054 51.96 -11.93 -3.95
CA GLU A 1054 53.11 -12.23 -4.82
C GLU A 1054 54.43 -11.80 -4.15
N GLY A 1055 54.47 -10.58 -3.60
CA GLY A 1055 55.62 -10.03 -2.88
C GLY A 1055 55.95 -10.68 -1.53
N GLN A 1056 55.13 -11.61 -1.02
CA GLN A 1056 55.37 -12.34 0.23
C GLN A 1056 55.43 -13.87 0.04
N LEU A 1057 55.16 -14.39 -1.15
CA LEU A 1057 55.07 -15.82 -1.42
C LEU A 1057 56.34 -16.60 -1.04
N GLU A 1058 57.54 -16.05 -1.28
CA GLU A 1058 58.81 -16.67 -0.86
C GLU A 1058 58.92 -16.82 0.67
N ASP A 1059 58.41 -15.85 1.44
CA ASP A 1059 58.54 -15.76 2.91
C ASP A 1059 57.40 -16.46 3.70
N MET A 1060 56.30 -16.90 3.05
CA MET A 1060 55.21 -17.60 3.73
C MET A 1060 55.60 -19.03 4.18
N ASP A 1061 55.73 -19.26 5.49
CA ASP A 1061 56.05 -20.58 6.09
C ASP A 1061 54.81 -21.42 6.46
N ASP A 1062 53.60 -20.84 6.47
CA ASP A 1062 52.36 -21.55 6.83
C ASP A 1062 51.68 -22.21 5.60
N PRO A 1063 51.50 -23.54 5.57
CA PRO A 1063 50.83 -24.23 4.47
C PRO A 1063 49.38 -23.77 4.24
N TYR A 1064 48.66 -23.28 5.26
CA TYR A 1064 47.31 -22.77 5.05
C TYR A 1064 47.34 -21.42 4.31
N ALA A 1065 48.17 -20.47 4.76
CA ALA A 1065 48.42 -19.21 4.08
C ALA A 1065 48.89 -19.43 2.62
N VAL A 1066 49.81 -20.38 2.37
CA VAL A 1066 50.24 -20.72 1.00
C VAL A 1066 49.09 -21.31 0.18
N ALA A 1067 48.26 -22.18 0.75
CA ALA A 1067 47.12 -22.79 0.03
C ALA A 1067 46.07 -21.75 -0.40
N ILE A 1068 45.71 -20.83 0.49
CA ILE A 1068 44.73 -19.79 0.18
C ILE A 1068 45.31 -18.72 -0.76
N THR A 1069 46.60 -18.39 -0.62
CA THR A 1069 47.34 -17.56 -1.58
C THR A 1069 47.35 -18.20 -2.97
N ALA A 1070 47.64 -19.50 -3.10
CA ALA A 1070 47.67 -20.18 -4.39
C ALA A 1070 46.30 -20.12 -5.12
N TYR A 1071 45.19 -20.27 -4.40
CA TYR A 1071 43.85 -20.08 -4.99
C TYR A 1071 43.57 -18.61 -5.37
N ALA A 1072 44.00 -17.64 -4.55
CA ALA A 1072 43.88 -16.22 -4.88
C ALA A 1072 44.68 -15.83 -6.14
N LEU A 1073 45.92 -16.36 -6.28
CA LEU A 1073 46.80 -16.14 -7.42
C LEU A 1073 46.25 -16.78 -8.71
N GLU A 1074 45.75 -18.01 -8.65
CA GLU A 1074 45.11 -18.68 -9.81
C GLU A 1074 43.82 -17.94 -10.23
N LEU A 1075 42.97 -17.54 -9.26
CA LEU A 1075 41.74 -16.79 -9.53
C LEU A 1075 42.01 -15.41 -10.16
N ALA A 1076 43.13 -14.78 -9.81
CA ALA A 1076 43.59 -13.54 -10.42
C ALA A 1076 44.35 -13.73 -11.76
N GLY A 1077 44.68 -14.97 -12.15
CA GLY A 1077 45.49 -15.26 -13.33
C GLY A 1077 46.97 -14.85 -13.21
N SER A 1078 47.52 -14.83 -11.99
CA SER A 1078 48.90 -14.48 -11.69
C SER A 1078 49.92 -15.40 -12.38
N GLY A 1079 51.07 -14.85 -12.77
CA GLY A 1079 52.19 -15.63 -13.27
C GLY A 1079 52.82 -16.57 -12.23
N LEU A 1080 52.67 -16.25 -10.94
CA LEU A 1080 53.26 -16.99 -9.82
C LEU A 1080 52.35 -18.10 -9.26
N ALA A 1081 51.13 -18.29 -9.78
CA ALA A 1081 50.22 -19.34 -9.32
C ALA A 1081 50.87 -20.75 -9.36
N ASN A 1082 51.65 -21.05 -10.40
CA ASN A 1082 52.40 -22.32 -10.49
C ASN A 1082 53.50 -22.43 -9.42
N GLU A 1083 54.20 -21.34 -9.11
CA GLU A 1083 55.25 -21.33 -8.08
C GLU A 1083 54.65 -21.46 -6.67
N ALA A 1084 53.45 -20.92 -6.45
CA ALA A 1084 52.66 -21.15 -5.24
C ALA A 1084 52.17 -22.60 -5.12
N TYR A 1085 51.77 -23.24 -6.23
CA TYR A 1085 51.44 -24.67 -6.24
C TYR A 1085 52.65 -25.59 -6.01
N GLU A 1086 53.83 -25.26 -6.55
CA GLU A 1086 55.06 -25.99 -6.24
C GLU A 1086 55.42 -25.83 -4.75
N LYS A 1087 55.39 -24.60 -4.20
CA LYS A 1087 55.66 -24.35 -2.77
C LYS A 1087 54.62 -24.97 -1.82
N LEU A 1088 53.38 -25.20 -2.26
CA LEU A 1088 52.36 -25.91 -1.47
C LEU A 1088 52.60 -27.43 -1.38
N MET A 1089 53.44 -27.98 -2.26
CA MET A 1089 53.67 -29.42 -2.43
C MET A 1089 55.01 -29.93 -1.87
N ASP A 1090 55.91 -29.03 -1.48
CA ASP A 1090 57.23 -29.29 -0.87
C ASP A 1090 57.19 -29.43 0.68
#